data_AF-A0A2Z4V595-F1
#
_entry.id   AF-A0A2Z4V595-F1
#
_cell.length_a   1.000
_cell.length_b   1.000
_cell.length_c   1.000
_cell.angle_alpha   90.00
_cell.angle_beta   90.00
_cell.angle_gamma   90.00
#
_symmetry.space_group_name_H-M   'P 1'
#
loop_
_entity.id
_entity.type
_entity.pdbx_description
1 polymer ?
#
loop_
_entity_poly.entity_id
_entity_poly.type
_entity_poly.pdbx_seq_one_letter_code
_entity_poly.pdbx_strand_id
1 'polypeptide(L)'
;MSRTTEQLLTALEPLPHRARLRLAATTARDLAAAGELDPVLEELNGRGRYERRLAALAAFAGRRTQYLCARLTDPDPVVRGYALRAARTPLVPDEAIIAAYEDASAEVRGQLSRTVRRGGRRALAEALLPRLRARWGDHEAAALLPACGPETVARLLPGLADAVGDWTRLARRHPGPVLDNAEAELAGLPDGLRDSWWARRSSGPAAAAPAEPLRVLGLLERYGPTTPQREVRDRLGLPARADAERLVRGLADPARRQPRYEPAPAPSLLRRLVRADPPSLPVLGRRWLRSPEHLAALFEALPPARREAFHDAVTQDLTPATWNLAAPLLPLLPPPRRYTEARPAVARERTTGRPLPGALPPSLAHLPVAEVRAEILAACGGSDADRRADAWVLLVANAADSGDPEAVAEVLALIAGRLRNDRDPVRSAVLEGLVRLPVGLLRSPSTPGHLAAIALDALQARDSSYATRNAVRGLLLAVLDDPAAGADLVDWALRALCLLVDRTGGAMLGGRDWPARQDRRDRVFSVLRPWAETAAGKGDFVPLLKLAHFVDNDRALVPGLEPMITDALERCEDESAPHLANVWLDDPATREERAVALLAREPSAAALKSVREVLSARRSDLLDVLLTGQPPSGRFLREDSARPLPVLTHASRWLPRQQEAAARLTAAAVRDESATLYERTSAIREAAQIPDHGLALIREFTSSENTVLAEAALAAAARTVEPAAVLDELLAHSGGDRARVAVYAAGRAAAATAPSALAHRITELLDPGREVKVTSRKEAARLAARLLPPALAVALMGRIGRDPASHPDLKAVAMRLALGLLPAEAAWELLEAAAAGSPDSRAALLDTAPLTVRAEHRPRFARLVAAATGVRDGAAAGIAPHHHLSLPKWAAYDPEPAETLRLAVCDLTPRGAAHHAVSALAQIAASTLPHPVGGAEPGSPFHRAVAELLDIVRAGEEPDAEPDLDRPALRRLRQLAAQPLGDRPAAREAVLRQLAGEPLLAEARVNLLLRAVDLRADPADPARQRAALHELVAALRGRPGLARATASRLTTRYGHGDLLPDPASVLETTRGLAADGTAEAGLFAAALTAAVGRLHGWPAPWRELLRELRRHPEAEVRDAAFSATTQA
;
A
#
# COMPACT_ATOMS: atom_id res chain seq x y z
N MET A 1 24.06 -22.64 -52.11
CA MET A 1 24.07 -21.46 -51.21
C MET A 1 24.24 -20.23 -52.10
N SER A 2 23.49 -19.15 -51.86
CA SER A 2 23.67 -17.94 -52.67
C SER A 2 24.89 -17.17 -52.18
N ARG A 3 25.70 -16.67 -53.12
CA ARG A 3 26.89 -15.86 -52.83
C ARG A 3 26.56 -14.63 -51.97
N THR A 4 25.37 -14.07 -52.15
CA THR A 4 24.86 -12.88 -51.45
C THR A 4 24.63 -13.12 -49.96
N THR A 5 24.04 -14.27 -49.58
CA THR A 5 23.79 -14.61 -48.17
C THR A 5 25.09 -14.84 -47.39
N GLU A 6 26.05 -15.54 -48.00
CA GLU A 6 27.36 -15.79 -47.38
C GLU A 6 28.14 -14.48 -47.16
N GLN A 7 28.20 -13.62 -48.19
CA GLN A 7 28.84 -12.31 -48.08
C GLN A 7 28.26 -11.46 -46.96
N LEU A 8 26.93 -11.47 -46.79
CA LEU A 8 26.27 -10.76 -45.69
C LEU A 8 26.69 -11.32 -44.32
N LEU A 9 26.66 -12.65 -44.13
CA LEU A 9 27.00 -13.25 -42.84
C LEU A 9 28.48 -13.01 -42.47
N THR A 10 29.39 -13.13 -43.43
CA THR A 10 30.82 -12.82 -43.22
C THR A 10 31.03 -11.35 -42.87
N ALA A 11 30.34 -10.42 -43.53
CA ALA A 11 30.44 -8.99 -43.22
C ALA A 11 29.87 -8.62 -41.84
N LEU A 12 28.92 -9.40 -41.33
CA LEU A 12 28.33 -9.18 -40.00
C LEU A 12 29.22 -9.68 -38.87
N GLU A 13 30.02 -10.72 -39.07
CA GLU A 13 30.77 -11.40 -38.02
C GLU A 13 31.64 -10.48 -37.13
N PRO A 14 32.48 -9.57 -37.66
CA PRO A 14 33.37 -8.75 -36.82
C PRO A 14 32.64 -7.61 -36.09
N LEU A 15 31.34 -7.42 -36.31
CA LEU A 15 30.62 -6.22 -35.86
C LEU A 15 29.89 -6.43 -34.52
N PRO A 16 29.83 -5.40 -33.66
CA PRO A 16 28.95 -5.42 -32.49
C PRO A 16 27.48 -5.55 -32.89
N HIS A 17 26.65 -6.12 -32.01
CA HIS A 17 25.23 -6.41 -32.26
C HIS A 17 24.47 -5.24 -32.93
N ARG A 18 24.61 -4.00 -32.42
CA ARG A 18 23.93 -2.83 -33.01
C ARG A 18 24.36 -2.54 -34.44
N ALA A 19 25.66 -2.65 -34.73
CA ALA A 19 26.19 -2.44 -36.07
C ALA A 19 25.75 -3.56 -37.02
N ARG A 20 25.69 -4.82 -36.55
CA ARG A 20 25.12 -5.94 -37.30
C ARG A 20 23.69 -5.69 -37.75
N LEU A 21 22.81 -5.30 -36.81
CA LEU A 21 21.42 -5.02 -37.15
C LEU A 21 21.28 -3.86 -38.15
N ARG A 22 22.12 -2.82 -38.03
CA ARG A 22 22.12 -1.69 -38.98
C ARG A 22 22.55 -2.13 -40.37
N LEU A 23 23.66 -2.86 -40.49
CA LEU A 23 24.15 -3.35 -41.77
C LEU A 23 23.11 -4.26 -42.44
N ALA A 24 22.59 -5.26 -41.72
CA ALA A 24 21.56 -6.16 -42.23
C ALA A 24 20.29 -5.41 -42.70
N ALA A 25 19.85 -4.39 -41.96
CA ALA A 25 18.69 -3.60 -42.35
C ALA A 25 18.93 -2.67 -43.54
N THR A 26 20.17 -2.20 -43.75
CA THR A 26 20.55 -1.44 -44.95
C THR A 26 20.63 -2.35 -46.16
N THR A 27 21.37 -3.46 -46.08
CA THR A 27 21.48 -4.44 -47.17
C THR A 27 20.11 -4.98 -47.58
N ALA A 28 19.20 -5.23 -46.63
CA ALA A 28 17.85 -5.68 -46.94
C ALA A 28 17.02 -4.65 -47.72
N ARG A 29 17.22 -3.33 -47.48
CA ARG A 29 16.54 -2.28 -48.26
C ARG A 29 17.07 -2.22 -49.68
N ASP A 30 18.37 -2.37 -49.86
CA ASP A 30 19.01 -2.34 -51.17
C ASP A 30 18.60 -3.57 -52.01
N LEU A 31 18.60 -4.76 -51.40
CA LEU A 31 18.09 -5.98 -52.03
C LEU A 31 16.59 -5.92 -52.33
N ALA A 32 15.80 -5.23 -51.48
CA ALA A 32 14.38 -5.05 -51.75
C ALA A 32 14.14 -4.17 -52.98
N ALA A 33 14.94 -3.09 -53.13
CA ALA A 33 14.90 -2.20 -54.28
C ALA A 33 15.34 -2.90 -55.58
N ALA A 34 16.27 -3.84 -55.50
CA ALA A 34 16.72 -4.67 -56.62
C ALA A 34 15.79 -5.85 -56.96
N GLY A 35 14.78 -6.14 -56.13
CA GLY A 35 13.90 -7.32 -56.32
C GLY A 35 14.51 -8.67 -55.92
N GLU A 36 15.67 -8.67 -55.27
CA GLU A 36 16.45 -9.88 -54.94
C GLU A 36 16.30 -10.33 -53.47
N LEU A 37 15.49 -9.64 -52.67
CA LEU A 37 15.38 -9.91 -51.24
C LEU A 37 14.72 -11.27 -50.92
N ASP A 38 13.70 -11.70 -51.67
CA ASP A 38 12.89 -12.86 -51.29
C ASP A 38 13.68 -14.19 -51.29
N PRO A 39 14.55 -14.49 -52.28
CA PRO A 39 15.45 -15.64 -52.22
C PRO A 39 16.38 -15.62 -51.00
N VAL A 40 16.89 -14.45 -50.61
CA VAL A 40 17.77 -14.29 -49.43
C VAL A 40 16.98 -14.54 -48.13
N LEU A 41 15.72 -14.11 -48.07
CA LEU A 41 14.86 -14.38 -46.91
C LEU A 41 14.60 -15.88 -46.74
N GLU A 42 14.29 -16.59 -47.82
CA GLU A 42 14.08 -18.05 -47.78
C GLU A 42 15.36 -18.79 -47.37
N GLU A 43 16.51 -18.41 -47.94
CA GLU A 43 17.79 -19.03 -47.58
C GLU A 43 18.15 -18.79 -46.10
N LEU A 44 17.98 -17.57 -45.58
CA LEU A 44 18.23 -17.28 -44.17
C LEU A 44 17.23 -17.98 -43.24
N ASN A 45 15.96 -18.08 -43.66
CA ASN A 45 14.91 -18.74 -42.89
C ASN A 45 15.10 -20.26 -42.78
N GLY A 46 15.68 -20.89 -43.81
CA GLY A 46 16.00 -22.33 -43.83
C GLY A 46 17.23 -22.74 -43.01
N ARG A 47 17.92 -21.79 -42.37
CA ARG A 47 19.13 -22.04 -41.55
C ARG A 47 18.78 -22.10 -40.05
N GLY A 48 19.71 -21.68 -39.18
CA GLY A 48 19.54 -21.68 -37.73
C GLY A 48 18.69 -20.51 -37.22
N ARG A 49 18.49 -20.48 -35.90
CA ARG A 49 17.69 -19.45 -35.22
C ARG A 49 18.25 -18.04 -35.45
N TYR A 50 19.57 -17.90 -35.46
CA TYR A 50 20.24 -16.61 -35.68
C TYR A 50 19.90 -16.03 -37.05
N GLU A 51 20.04 -16.83 -38.11
CA GLU A 51 19.75 -16.44 -39.49
C GLU A 51 18.25 -16.18 -39.69
N ARG A 52 17.37 -16.99 -39.10
CA ARG A 52 15.92 -16.76 -39.14
C ARG A 52 15.53 -15.43 -38.48
N ARG A 53 16.19 -15.02 -37.40
CA ARG A 53 16.01 -13.69 -36.77
C ARG A 53 16.51 -12.56 -37.66
N LEU A 54 17.61 -12.76 -38.40
CA LEU A 54 18.08 -11.81 -39.41
C LEU A 54 17.09 -11.71 -40.59
N ALA A 55 16.53 -12.83 -41.05
CA ALA A 55 15.50 -12.84 -42.09
C ALA A 55 14.26 -12.04 -41.66
N ALA A 56 13.83 -12.17 -40.40
CA ALA A 56 12.72 -11.38 -39.85
C ALA A 56 13.02 -9.87 -39.80
N LEU A 57 14.25 -9.48 -39.43
CA LEU A 57 14.71 -8.09 -39.51
C LEU A 57 14.74 -7.59 -40.95
N ALA A 58 15.29 -8.39 -41.87
CA ALA A 58 15.43 -8.05 -43.28
C ALA A 58 14.06 -7.88 -43.95
N ALA A 59 13.11 -8.78 -43.67
CA ALA A 59 11.73 -8.67 -44.12
C ALA A 59 11.03 -7.42 -43.57
N PHE A 60 11.29 -7.06 -42.31
CA PHE A 60 10.79 -5.81 -41.70
C PHE A 60 11.37 -4.58 -42.39
N ALA A 61 12.69 -4.54 -42.63
CA ALA A 61 13.37 -3.42 -43.26
C ALA A 61 12.98 -3.27 -44.75
N GLY A 62 12.87 -4.38 -45.47
CA GLY A 62 12.47 -4.46 -46.88
C GLY A 62 10.95 -4.49 -47.11
N ARG A 63 10.14 -4.31 -46.06
CA ARG A 63 8.66 -4.25 -46.12
C ARG A 63 7.99 -5.45 -46.80
N ARG A 64 8.49 -6.68 -46.57
CA ARG A 64 7.89 -7.92 -47.10
C ARG A 64 6.69 -8.36 -46.26
N THR A 65 5.51 -7.83 -46.56
CA THR A 65 4.28 -8.02 -45.77
C THR A 65 3.89 -9.48 -45.59
N GLN A 66 3.85 -10.29 -46.66
CA GLN A 66 3.41 -11.69 -46.58
C GLN A 66 4.29 -12.50 -45.62
N TYR A 67 5.61 -12.31 -45.70
CA TYR A 67 6.59 -12.94 -44.81
C TYR A 67 6.33 -12.59 -43.33
N LEU A 68 5.98 -11.34 -43.03
CA LEU A 68 5.72 -10.88 -41.66
C LEU A 68 4.35 -11.34 -41.14
N CYS A 69 3.32 -11.40 -41.99
CA CYS A 69 1.98 -11.88 -41.61
C CYS A 69 2.03 -13.33 -41.11
N ALA A 70 2.79 -14.19 -41.80
CA ALA A 70 2.96 -15.59 -41.42
C ALA A 70 3.68 -15.80 -40.06
N ARG A 71 4.26 -14.73 -39.48
CA ARG A 71 5.11 -14.79 -38.28
C ARG A 71 4.53 -14.03 -37.08
N LEU A 72 3.26 -13.63 -37.13
CA LEU A 72 2.58 -12.97 -36.00
C LEU A 72 2.47 -13.85 -34.75
N THR A 73 2.45 -15.17 -34.92
CA THR A 73 2.37 -16.20 -33.87
C THR A 73 3.63 -17.06 -33.77
N ASP A 74 4.72 -16.65 -34.43
CA ASP A 74 5.98 -17.40 -34.48
C ASP A 74 6.48 -17.75 -33.06
N PRO A 75 6.94 -18.98 -32.78
CA PRO A 75 7.40 -19.36 -31.44
C PRO A 75 8.61 -18.56 -30.96
N ASP A 76 9.49 -18.10 -31.87
CA ASP A 76 10.65 -17.29 -31.49
C ASP A 76 10.22 -15.84 -31.20
N PRO A 77 10.41 -15.33 -29.97
CA PRO A 77 9.95 -14.01 -29.58
C PRO A 77 10.64 -12.85 -30.33
N VAL A 78 11.83 -13.05 -30.87
CA VAL A 78 12.55 -12.04 -31.67
C VAL A 78 11.97 -11.97 -33.07
N VAL A 79 11.73 -13.12 -33.72
CA VAL A 79 11.09 -13.19 -35.04
C VAL A 79 9.69 -12.59 -34.97
N ARG A 80 8.88 -13.05 -34.02
CA ARG A 80 7.55 -12.51 -33.72
C ARG A 80 7.61 -11.01 -33.41
N GLY A 81 8.64 -10.56 -32.68
CA GLY A 81 8.85 -9.16 -32.33
C GLY A 81 8.93 -8.22 -33.54
N TYR A 82 9.54 -8.65 -34.65
CA TYR A 82 9.58 -7.88 -35.90
C TYR A 82 8.22 -7.85 -36.61
N ALA A 83 7.51 -8.99 -36.68
CA ALA A 83 6.14 -9.05 -37.21
C ALA A 83 5.18 -8.15 -36.42
N LEU A 84 5.23 -8.20 -35.08
CA LEU A 84 4.45 -7.33 -34.20
C LEU A 84 4.83 -5.84 -34.33
N ARG A 85 6.10 -5.52 -34.63
CA ARG A 85 6.50 -4.14 -34.91
C ARG A 85 5.88 -3.64 -36.22
N ALA A 86 5.86 -4.48 -37.26
CA ALA A 86 5.16 -4.18 -38.52
C ALA A 86 3.65 -4.04 -38.31
N ALA A 87 3.04 -4.85 -37.46
CA ALA A 87 1.60 -4.78 -37.16
C ALA A 87 1.16 -3.47 -36.46
N ARG A 88 2.10 -2.64 -35.99
CA ARG A 88 1.77 -1.29 -35.48
C ARG A 88 1.47 -0.29 -36.59
N THR A 89 2.01 -0.51 -37.80
CA THR A 89 1.81 0.35 -38.97
C THR A 89 0.94 -0.38 -39.99
N PRO A 90 0.30 0.27 -40.98
CA PRO A 90 -0.56 -0.38 -41.98
C PRO A 90 0.10 -1.45 -42.86
N LEU A 91 1.38 -1.78 -42.64
CA LEU A 91 2.12 -2.78 -43.40
C LEU A 91 1.50 -4.18 -43.27
N VAL A 92 0.97 -4.54 -42.10
CA VAL A 92 0.24 -5.79 -41.86
C VAL A 92 -1.27 -5.52 -41.92
N PRO A 93 -2.04 -6.21 -42.79
CA PRO A 93 -3.48 -6.04 -42.89
C PRO A 93 -4.20 -6.49 -41.60
N ASP A 94 -5.36 -5.90 -41.34
CA ASP A 94 -6.17 -6.18 -40.15
C ASP A 94 -6.62 -7.65 -40.11
N GLU A 95 -6.90 -8.24 -41.27
CA GLU A 95 -7.31 -9.63 -41.46
C GLU A 95 -6.25 -10.62 -40.95
N ALA A 96 -4.96 -10.34 -41.19
CA ALA A 96 -3.87 -11.18 -40.71
C ALA A 96 -3.75 -11.15 -39.18
N ILE A 97 -4.02 -10.00 -38.56
CA ILE A 97 -4.02 -9.86 -37.10
C ILE A 97 -5.22 -10.61 -36.51
N ILE A 98 -6.39 -10.52 -37.14
CA ILE A 98 -7.59 -11.25 -36.72
C ILE A 98 -7.36 -12.76 -36.79
N ALA A 99 -6.83 -13.28 -37.91
CA ALA A 99 -6.51 -14.69 -38.08
C ALA A 99 -5.49 -15.19 -37.06
N ALA A 100 -4.50 -14.35 -36.70
CA ALA A 100 -3.51 -14.70 -35.69
C ALA A 100 -4.11 -14.98 -34.30
N TYR A 101 -5.30 -14.50 -33.98
CA TYR A 101 -5.95 -14.76 -32.68
C TYR A 101 -6.65 -16.13 -32.57
N GLU A 102 -6.85 -16.86 -33.67
CA GLU A 102 -7.68 -18.08 -33.69
C GLU A 102 -7.15 -19.17 -32.75
N ASP A 103 -5.84 -19.40 -32.74
CA ASP A 103 -5.15 -20.39 -31.88
C ASP A 103 -3.88 -19.83 -31.22
N ALA A 104 -3.74 -18.50 -31.14
CA ALA A 104 -2.62 -17.89 -30.42
C ALA A 104 -2.63 -18.25 -28.93
N SER A 105 -1.46 -18.59 -28.40
CA SER A 105 -1.24 -18.78 -26.97
C SER A 105 -1.51 -17.49 -26.18
N ALA A 106 -1.79 -17.62 -24.87
CA ALA A 106 -2.12 -16.48 -24.03
C ALA A 106 -1.03 -15.40 -24.03
N GLU A 107 0.25 -15.81 -24.08
CA GLU A 107 1.37 -14.87 -24.21
C GLU A 107 1.28 -14.07 -25.52
N VAL A 108 1.04 -14.75 -26.65
CA VAL A 108 0.95 -14.13 -27.97
C VAL A 108 -0.26 -13.22 -28.07
N ARG A 109 -1.44 -13.63 -27.57
CA ARG A 109 -2.63 -12.77 -27.52
C ARG A 109 -2.38 -11.49 -26.74
N GLY A 110 -1.74 -11.57 -25.58
CA GLY A 110 -1.35 -10.38 -24.81
C GLY A 110 -0.37 -9.46 -25.56
N GLN A 111 0.53 -10.01 -26.38
CA GLN A 111 1.44 -9.26 -27.24
C GLN A 111 0.72 -8.62 -28.44
N LEU A 112 -0.21 -9.31 -29.08
CA LEU A 112 -1.08 -8.79 -30.14
C LEU A 112 -1.95 -7.64 -29.61
N SER A 113 -2.62 -7.81 -28.45
CA SER A 113 -3.48 -6.78 -27.85
C SER A 113 -2.67 -5.53 -27.47
N ARG A 114 -1.44 -5.72 -26.97
CA ARG A 114 -0.50 -4.62 -26.73
C ARG A 114 -0.08 -3.91 -28.02
N THR A 115 0.06 -4.66 -29.11
CA THR A 115 0.46 -4.16 -30.43
C THR A 115 -0.64 -3.33 -31.07
N VAL A 116 -1.88 -3.84 -31.10
CA VAL A 116 -3.08 -3.09 -31.55
C VAL A 116 -3.20 -1.77 -30.79
N ARG A 117 -3.05 -1.80 -29.45
CA ARG A 117 -3.09 -0.60 -28.61
C ARG A 117 -1.97 0.39 -28.91
N ARG A 118 -0.72 -0.08 -29.04
CA ARG A 118 0.43 0.79 -29.33
C ARG A 118 0.39 1.36 -30.75
N GLY A 119 -0.22 0.65 -31.70
CA GLY A 119 -0.41 1.11 -33.07
C GLY A 119 -1.58 2.08 -33.25
N GLY A 120 -2.39 2.32 -32.20
CA GLY A 120 -3.56 3.22 -32.30
C GLY A 120 -4.64 2.71 -33.25
N ARG A 121 -4.71 1.40 -33.50
CA ARG A 121 -5.65 0.79 -34.46
C ARG A 121 -7.05 0.66 -33.85
N ARG A 122 -7.78 1.77 -33.73
CA ARG A 122 -9.11 1.85 -33.10
C ARG A 122 -10.14 0.92 -33.77
N ALA A 123 -10.30 1.03 -35.09
CA ALA A 123 -11.30 0.24 -35.82
C ALA A 123 -11.11 -1.27 -35.63
N LEU A 124 -9.85 -1.73 -35.75
CA LEU A 124 -9.47 -3.12 -35.47
C LEU A 124 -9.78 -3.52 -34.01
N ALA A 125 -9.46 -2.68 -33.03
CA ALA A 125 -9.73 -2.97 -31.62
C ALA A 125 -11.24 -3.15 -31.37
N GLU A 126 -12.07 -2.27 -31.94
CA GLU A 126 -13.52 -2.30 -31.81
C GLU A 126 -14.13 -3.52 -32.53
N ALA A 127 -13.56 -3.96 -33.66
CA ALA A 127 -13.95 -5.17 -34.38
C ALA A 127 -13.53 -6.47 -33.66
N LEU A 128 -12.34 -6.49 -33.03
CA LEU A 128 -11.82 -7.64 -32.29
C LEU A 128 -12.56 -7.87 -30.97
N LEU A 129 -12.98 -6.81 -30.29
CA LEU A 129 -13.54 -6.89 -28.94
C LEU A 129 -14.69 -7.92 -28.80
N PRO A 130 -15.78 -7.90 -29.60
CA PRO A 130 -16.85 -8.89 -29.47
C PRO A 130 -16.38 -10.32 -29.77
N ARG A 131 -15.45 -10.50 -30.73
CA ARG A 131 -14.89 -11.81 -31.08
C ARG A 131 -14.04 -12.38 -29.95
N LEU A 132 -13.17 -11.57 -29.36
CA LEU A 132 -12.35 -11.99 -28.23
C LEU A 132 -13.19 -12.25 -26.99
N ARG A 133 -14.24 -11.45 -26.75
CA ARG A 133 -15.17 -11.67 -25.65
C ARG A 133 -15.86 -13.04 -25.76
N ALA A 134 -16.39 -13.36 -26.93
CA ALA A 134 -17.08 -14.62 -27.17
C ALA A 134 -16.15 -15.84 -27.11
N ARG A 135 -14.95 -15.74 -27.69
CA ARG A 135 -14.02 -16.88 -27.81
C ARG A 135 -13.13 -17.08 -26.59
N TRP A 136 -12.63 -16.00 -26.02
CA TRP A 136 -11.57 -16.01 -24.99
C TRP A 136 -12.01 -15.40 -23.64
N GLY A 137 -13.21 -14.82 -23.58
CA GLY A 137 -13.78 -14.26 -22.35
C GLY A 137 -13.46 -12.77 -22.13
N ASP A 138 -14.01 -12.25 -21.03
CA ASP A 138 -14.05 -10.80 -20.77
C ASP A 138 -12.68 -10.18 -20.51
N HIS A 139 -11.72 -10.92 -19.93
CA HIS A 139 -10.37 -10.39 -19.66
C HIS A 139 -9.62 -10.00 -20.93
N GLU A 140 -9.71 -10.82 -21.99
CA GLU A 140 -9.06 -10.55 -23.28
C GLU A 140 -9.75 -9.38 -24.00
N ALA A 141 -11.08 -9.30 -23.91
CA ALA A 141 -11.84 -8.16 -24.44
C ALA A 141 -11.51 -6.85 -23.70
N ALA A 142 -11.48 -6.88 -22.37
CA ALA A 142 -11.19 -5.72 -21.52
C ALA A 142 -9.78 -5.15 -21.77
N ALA A 143 -8.81 -6.00 -22.14
CA ALA A 143 -7.45 -5.58 -22.47
C ALA A 143 -7.36 -4.63 -23.69
N LEU A 144 -8.37 -4.65 -24.57
CA LEU A 144 -8.49 -3.78 -25.75
C LEU A 144 -9.25 -2.47 -25.50
N LEU A 145 -9.97 -2.32 -24.37
CA LEU A 145 -10.72 -1.10 -24.07
C LEU A 145 -9.88 0.19 -24.18
N PRO A 146 -8.61 0.24 -23.70
CA PRO A 146 -7.80 1.45 -23.85
C PRO A 146 -7.45 1.84 -25.30
N ALA A 147 -7.63 0.93 -26.27
CA ALA A 147 -7.43 1.19 -27.70
C ALA A 147 -8.71 1.64 -28.43
N CYS A 148 -9.88 1.45 -27.80
CA CYS A 148 -11.18 1.82 -28.36
C CYS A 148 -11.48 3.32 -28.19
N GLY A 149 -12.53 3.82 -28.85
CA GLY A 149 -13.05 5.16 -28.61
C GLY A 149 -13.85 5.30 -27.32
N PRO A 150 -14.08 6.55 -26.85
CA PRO A 150 -14.81 6.81 -25.60
C PRO A 150 -16.25 6.28 -25.62
N GLU A 151 -16.97 6.39 -26.75
CA GLU A 151 -18.33 5.87 -26.90
C GLU A 151 -18.40 4.34 -26.74
N THR A 152 -17.48 3.63 -27.38
CA THR A 152 -17.38 2.17 -27.26
C THR A 152 -17.04 1.76 -25.82
N VAL A 153 -16.14 2.50 -25.17
CA VAL A 153 -15.80 2.24 -23.77
C VAL A 153 -16.99 2.50 -22.86
N ALA A 154 -17.70 3.62 -23.01
CA ALA A 154 -18.88 3.94 -22.21
C ALA A 154 -19.95 2.84 -22.32
N ARG A 155 -20.17 2.31 -23.54
CA ARG A 155 -21.14 1.24 -23.78
C ARG A 155 -20.73 -0.12 -23.19
N LEU A 156 -19.44 -0.49 -23.27
CA LEU A 156 -18.99 -1.84 -22.96
C LEU A 156 -18.34 -1.99 -21.57
N LEU A 157 -17.83 -0.91 -20.99
CA LEU A 157 -17.18 -0.93 -19.68
C LEU A 157 -18.07 -1.50 -18.57
N PRO A 158 -19.37 -1.15 -18.46
CA PRO A 158 -20.23 -1.72 -17.40
C PRO A 158 -20.27 -3.25 -17.42
N GLY A 159 -20.27 -3.85 -18.61
CA GLY A 159 -20.27 -5.30 -18.79
C GLY A 159 -18.90 -5.97 -18.66
N LEU A 160 -17.80 -5.20 -18.63
CA LEU A 160 -16.42 -5.69 -18.61
C LEU A 160 -15.62 -5.22 -17.38
N ALA A 161 -16.22 -4.44 -16.50
CA ALA A 161 -15.52 -3.74 -15.43
C ALA A 161 -14.77 -4.69 -14.48
N ASP A 162 -15.36 -5.84 -14.15
CA ASP A 162 -14.73 -6.86 -13.29
C ASP A 162 -13.50 -7.53 -13.97
N ALA A 163 -13.39 -7.43 -15.29
CA ALA A 163 -12.30 -8.02 -16.07
C ALA A 163 -11.15 -7.04 -16.37
N VAL A 164 -11.29 -5.75 -16.01
CA VAL A 164 -10.28 -4.72 -16.24
C VAL A 164 -9.07 -4.94 -15.33
N GLY A 165 -7.94 -5.33 -15.92
CA GLY A 165 -6.69 -5.56 -15.18
C GLY A 165 -5.84 -4.31 -14.91
N ASP A 166 -6.06 -3.20 -15.62
CA ASP A 166 -5.27 -1.95 -15.46
C ASP A 166 -6.17 -0.72 -15.59
N TRP A 167 -6.82 -0.38 -14.47
CA TRP A 167 -7.68 0.80 -14.34
C TRP A 167 -6.93 2.12 -14.55
N THR A 168 -5.65 2.18 -14.17
CA THR A 168 -4.83 3.39 -14.35
C THR A 168 -4.68 3.73 -15.83
N ARG A 169 -4.36 2.74 -16.66
CA ARG A 169 -4.22 2.95 -18.10
C ARG A 169 -5.54 3.34 -18.76
N LEU A 170 -6.63 2.69 -18.38
CA LEU A 170 -7.95 2.98 -18.94
C LEU A 170 -8.38 4.42 -18.59
N ALA A 171 -8.27 4.81 -17.31
CA ALA A 171 -8.65 6.14 -16.83
C ALA A 171 -7.80 7.28 -17.42
N ARG A 172 -6.49 7.05 -17.66
CA ARG A 172 -5.64 8.05 -18.34
C ARG A 172 -6.07 8.34 -19.77
N ARG A 173 -6.68 7.36 -20.46
CA ARG A 173 -7.12 7.49 -21.85
C ARG A 173 -8.56 7.92 -21.96
N HIS A 174 -9.42 7.44 -21.06
CA HIS A 174 -10.86 7.62 -21.05
C HIS A 174 -11.37 8.02 -19.65
N PRO A 175 -10.98 9.20 -19.13
CA PRO A 175 -11.33 9.60 -17.76
C PRO A 175 -12.85 9.73 -17.57
N GLY A 176 -13.57 10.31 -18.55
CA GLY A 176 -15.03 10.45 -18.51
C GLY A 176 -15.75 9.10 -18.33
N PRO A 177 -15.66 8.15 -19.30
CA PRO A 177 -16.33 6.85 -19.19
C PRO A 177 -15.98 6.05 -17.94
N VAL A 178 -14.75 6.16 -17.43
CA VAL A 178 -14.34 5.49 -16.17
C VAL A 178 -15.04 6.11 -14.96
N LEU A 179 -15.14 7.44 -14.92
CA LEU A 179 -15.84 8.13 -13.83
C LEU A 179 -17.36 7.93 -13.91
N ASP A 180 -17.94 7.88 -15.11
CA ASP A 180 -19.37 7.56 -15.31
C ASP A 180 -19.69 6.16 -14.78
N ASN A 181 -18.86 5.17 -15.13
CA ASN A 181 -19.02 3.80 -14.61
C ASN A 181 -18.83 3.73 -13.09
N ALA A 182 -17.83 4.44 -12.56
CA ALA A 182 -17.59 4.49 -11.11
C ALA A 182 -18.78 5.10 -10.36
N GLU A 183 -19.34 6.20 -10.86
CA GLU A 183 -20.52 6.85 -10.30
C GLU A 183 -21.74 5.93 -10.33
N ALA A 184 -22.01 5.29 -11.48
CA ALA A 184 -23.13 4.37 -11.63
C ALA A 184 -23.03 3.16 -10.70
N GLU A 185 -21.84 2.55 -10.58
CA GLU A 185 -21.63 1.43 -9.68
C GLU A 185 -21.75 1.85 -8.22
N LEU A 186 -21.12 2.95 -7.80
CA LEU A 186 -21.17 3.42 -6.41
C LEU A 186 -22.59 3.83 -5.98
N ALA A 187 -23.36 4.44 -6.90
CA ALA A 187 -24.75 4.80 -6.68
C ALA A 187 -25.65 3.56 -6.51
N GLY A 188 -25.41 2.51 -7.30
CA GLY A 188 -26.14 1.24 -7.23
C GLY A 188 -25.67 0.30 -6.11
N LEU A 189 -24.60 0.64 -5.39
CA LEU A 189 -24.03 -0.21 -4.34
C LEU A 189 -24.57 0.15 -2.95
N PRO A 190 -24.90 -0.86 -2.13
CA PRO A 190 -25.12 -0.68 -0.69
C PRO A 190 -23.91 -0.03 -0.02
N ASP A 191 -24.16 0.85 0.94
CA ASP A 191 -23.13 1.65 1.63
C ASP A 191 -21.99 0.78 2.20
N GLY A 192 -22.33 -0.35 2.83
CA GLY A 192 -21.36 -1.28 3.41
C GLY A 192 -20.42 -1.96 2.40
N LEU A 193 -20.71 -1.87 1.10
CA LEU A 193 -19.88 -2.42 0.03
C LEU A 193 -19.00 -1.36 -0.67
N ARG A 194 -19.22 -0.06 -0.42
CA ARG A 194 -18.46 1.02 -1.07
C ARG A 194 -16.98 1.01 -0.71
N ASP A 195 -16.62 0.75 0.55
CA ASP A 195 -15.22 0.62 0.97
C ASP A 195 -14.50 -0.52 0.22
N SER A 196 -15.19 -1.66 0.02
CA SER A 196 -14.67 -2.79 -0.75
C SER A 196 -14.57 -2.49 -2.26
N TRP A 197 -15.42 -1.61 -2.78
CA TRP A 197 -15.30 -1.10 -4.14
C TRP A 197 -14.05 -0.23 -4.28
N TRP A 198 -13.87 0.76 -3.39
CA TRP A 198 -12.72 1.66 -3.42
C TRP A 198 -11.40 0.91 -3.25
N ALA A 199 -11.34 -0.09 -2.36
CA ALA A 199 -10.15 -0.91 -2.15
C ALA A 199 -9.66 -1.62 -3.44
N ARG A 200 -10.58 -1.91 -4.39
CA ARG A 200 -10.23 -2.62 -5.64
C ARG A 200 -10.10 -1.71 -6.84
N ARG A 201 -10.77 -0.55 -6.83
CA ARG A 201 -10.90 0.32 -8.02
C ARG A 201 -10.39 1.75 -7.84
N SER A 202 -9.82 2.10 -6.68
CA SER A 202 -9.27 3.44 -6.37
C SER A 202 -8.33 4.00 -7.44
N SER A 203 -7.54 3.13 -8.08
CA SER A 203 -6.57 3.53 -9.11
C SER A 203 -7.21 4.15 -10.36
N GLY A 204 -8.48 3.84 -10.66
CA GLY A 204 -9.24 4.44 -11.76
C GLY A 204 -9.53 5.93 -11.50
N PRO A 205 -10.36 6.28 -10.49
CA PRO A 205 -10.60 7.67 -10.12
C PRO A 205 -9.32 8.46 -9.82
N ALA A 206 -8.34 7.87 -9.14
CA ALA A 206 -7.05 8.53 -8.87
C ALA A 206 -6.27 8.89 -10.16
N ALA A 207 -6.31 8.02 -11.17
CA ALA A 207 -5.66 8.27 -12.46
C ALA A 207 -6.45 9.23 -13.36
N ALA A 208 -7.76 9.38 -13.15
CA ALA A 208 -8.60 10.37 -13.84
C ALA A 208 -8.48 11.78 -13.24
N ALA A 209 -8.07 11.90 -11.96
CA ALA A 209 -7.98 13.17 -11.23
C ALA A 209 -7.18 14.30 -11.92
N PRO A 210 -6.11 14.04 -12.70
CA PRO A 210 -5.42 15.11 -13.44
C PRO A 210 -6.27 15.75 -14.54
N ALA A 211 -7.20 15.00 -15.15
CA ALA A 211 -8.10 15.48 -16.19
C ALA A 211 -9.43 15.99 -15.62
N GLU A 212 -9.97 15.32 -14.60
CA GLU A 212 -11.33 15.53 -14.09
C GLU A 212 -11.36 15.69 -12.55
N PRO A 213 -10.64 16.67 -11.96
CA PRO A 213 -10.47 16.77 -10.50
C PRO A 213 -11.78 17.03 -9.74
N LEU A 214 -12.70 17.84 -10.30
CA LEU A 214 -13.99 18.15 -9.66
C LEU A 214 -14.95 16.96 -9.65
N ARG A 215 -14.92 16.13 -10.69
CA ARG A 215 -15.72 14.90 -10.74
C ARG A 215 -15.23 13.88 -9.72
N VAL A 216 -13.91 13.74 -9.57
CA VAL A 216 -13.32 12.89 -8.52
C VAL A 216 -13.69 13.42 -7.13
N LEU A 217 -13.66 14.73 -6.91
CA LEU A 217 -14.13 15.33 -5.65
C LEU A 217 -15.61 15.00 -5.38
N GLY A 218 -16.48 15.16 -6.37
CA GLY A 218 -17.90 14.82 -6.24
C GLY A 218 -18.18 13.32 -5.99
N LEU A 219 -17.31 12.42 -6.45
CA LEU A 219 -17.36 11.00 -6.08
C LEU A 219 -16.98 10.78 -4.61
N LEU A 220 -15.94 11.47 -4.13
CA LEU A 220 -15.48 11.36 -2.74
C LEU A 220 -16.49 11.94 -1.75
N GLU A 221 -17.16 13.04 -2.11
CA GLU A 221 -18.20 13.64 -1.26
C GLU A 221 -19.42 12.74 -1.12
N ARG A 222 -19.89 12.14 -2.22
CA ARG A 222 -21.14 11.35 -2.22
C ARG A 222 -20.94 9.89 -1.81
N TYR A 223 -19.81 9.31 -2.18
CA TYR A 223 -19.56 7.88 -2.09
C TYR A 223 -18.18 7.54 -1.52
N GLY A 224 -17.47 8.52 -0.93
CA GLY A 224 -16.10 8.35 -0.46
C GLY A 224 -15.94 7.23 0.57
N PRO A 225 -14.77 6.57 0.59
CA PRO A 225 -14.51 5.52 1.57
C PRO A 225 -14.27 6.10 2.96
N THR A 226 -14.45 5.27 3.99
CA THR A 226 -14.12 5.62 5.39
C THR A 226 -12.68 6.13 5.50
N THR A 227 -11.75 5.43 4.85
CA THR A 227 -10.34 5.82 4.74
C THR A 227 -9.91 5.80 3.28
N PRO A 228 -9.49 6.93 2.69
CA PRO A 228 -8.98 6.97 1.33
C PRO A 228 -7.73 6.09 1.16
N GLN A 229 -7.72 5.28 0.08
CA GLN A 229 -6.54 4.49 -0.29
C GLN A 229 -5.39 5.42 -0.68
N ARG A 230 -4.17 4.89 -0.62
CA ARG A 230 -2.94 5.64 -0.91
C ARG A 230 -3.00 6.34 -2.28
N GLU A 231 -3.49 5.67 -3.31
CA GLU A 231 -3.55 6.20 -4.67
C GLU A 231 -4.40 7.47 -4.76
N VAL A 232 -5.53 7.51 -4.05
CA VAL A 232 -6.43 8.67 -3.98
C VAL A 232 -5.82 9.75 -3.09
N ARG A 233 -5.32 9.37 -1.91
CA ARG A 233 -4.71 10.29 -0.95
C ARG A 233 -3.54 11.07 -1.55
N ASP A 234 -2.66 10.38 -2.28
CA ASP A 234 -1.48 10.97 -2.93
C ASP A 234 -1.88 11.95 -4.06
N ARG A 235 -3.16 11.94 -4.48
CA ARG A 235 -3.72 12.79 -5.55
C ARG A 235 -4.68 13.87 -5.04
N LEU A 236 -4.98 13.95 -3.74
CA LEU A 236 -5.90 14.95 -3.16
C LEU A 236 -5.49 16.41 -3.43
N GLY A 237 -4.21 16.66 -3.71
CA GLY A 237 -3.73 17.98 -4.13
C GLY A 237 -4.34 18.49 -5.44
N LEU A 238 -4.88 17.61 -6.29
CA LEU A 238 -5.55 17.98 -7.54
C LEU A 238 -6.98 18.49 -7.30
N PRO A 239 -7.88 17.75 -6.61
CA PRO A 239 -9.14 18.29 -6.11
C PRO A 239 -8.97 19.58 -5.30
N ALA A 240 -8.00 19.63 -4.39
CA ALA A 240 -7.72 20.82 -3.58
C ALA A 240 -7.35 22.06 -4.42
N ARG A 241 -6.74 21.86 -5.60
CA ARG A 241 -6.46 22.95 -6.55
C ARG A 241 -7.72 23.44 -7.25
N ALA A 242 -8.62 22.52 -7.55
CA ALA A 242 -9.84 22.80 -8.29
C ALA A 242 -10.90 23.45 -7.40
N ASP A 243 -11.08 22.95 -6.17
CA ASP A 243 -12.00 23.50 -5.17
C ASP A 243 -11.54 23.11 -3.74
N ALA A 244 -10.87 24.04 -3.07
CA ALA A 244 -10.36 23.81 -1.71
C ALA A 244 -11.48 23.83 -0.66
N GLU A 245 -12.53 24.65 -0.85
CA GLU A 245 -13.62 24.79 0.11
C GLU A 245 -14.44 23.50 0.19
N ARG A 246 -14.80 22.92 -0.96
CA ARG A 246 -15.50 21.64 -1.01
C ARG A 246 -14.72 20.51 -0.36
N LEU A 247 -13.41 20.41 -0.66
CA LEU A 247 -12.57 19.39 -0.04
C LEU A 247 -12.48 19.59 1.47
N VAL A 248 -12.29 20.83 1.96
CA VAL A 248 -12.20 21.12 3.38
C VAL A 248 -13.51 20.85 4.09
N ARG A 249 -14.67 21.20 3.51
CA ARG A 249 -15.99 20.82 4.06
C ARG A 249 -16.12 19.31 4.20
N GLY A 250 -15.76 18.54 3.17
CA GLY A 250 -15.80 17.06 3.25
C GLY A 250 -14.84 16.49 4.30
N LEU A 251 -13.65 17.09 4.45
CA LEU A 251 -12.71 16.72 5.51
C LEU A 251 -13.16 17.16 6.90
N ALA A 252 -13.98 18.21 7.01
CA ALA A 252 -14.51 18.75 8.25
C ALA A 252 -15.88 18.17 8.64
N ASP A 253 -16.54 17.44 7.75
CA ASP A 253 -17.90 16.90 7.93
C ASP A 253 -18.01 16.01 9.19
N PRO A 254 -18.81 16.38 10.21
CA PRO A 254 -18.98 15.58 11.42
C PRO A 254 -19.59 14.19 11.16
N ALA A 255 -20.33 14.01 10.06
CA ALA A 255 -20.88 12.71 9.68
C ALA A 255 -19.81 11.74 9.14
N ARG A 256 -18.65 12.25 8.70
CA ARG A 256 -17.52 11.41 8.27
C ARG A 256 -16.95 10.67 9.47
N ARG A 257 -16.95 9.34 9.45
CA ARG A 257 -16.29 8.53 10.49
C ARG A 257 -14.78 8.72 10.43
N GLN A 258 -14.18 9.26 11.49
CA GLN A 258 -12.72 9.29 11.61
C GLN A 258 -12.21 7.93 12.08
N PRO A 259 -11.32 7.26 11.32
CA PRO A 259 -10.67 6.07 11.81
C PRO A 259 -9.76 6.43 12.99
N ARG A 260 -9.57 5.49 13.93
CA ARG A 260 -8.66 5.66 15.07
C ARG A 260 -7.23 6.03 14.66
N TYR A 261 -6.84 5.69 13.43
CA TYR A 261 -5.54 5.98 12.83
C TYR A 261 -5.74 6.61 11.45
N GLU A 262 -5.98 7.92 11.39
CA GLU A 262 -5.98 8.68 10.13
C GLU A 262 -4.53 9.11 9.78
N PRO A 263 -3.98 8.71 8.62
CA PRO A 263 -2.65 9.13 8.20
C PRO A 263 -2.57 10.66 8.03
N ALA A 264 -1.45 11.26 8.40
CA ALA A 264 -1.26 12.71 8.22
C ALA A 264 -1.35 13.14 6.75
N PRO A 265 -2.05 14.25 6.44
CA PRO A 265 -2.03 14.83 5.11
C PRO A 265 -0.61 15.21 4.68
N ALA A 266 -0.33 15.10 3.38
CA ALA A 266 0.98 15.50 2.86
C ALA A 266 1.22 17.02 3.06
N PRO A 267 2.43 17.48 3.41
CA PRO A 267 2.73 18.91 3.60
C PRO A 267 2.43 19.78 2.37
N SER A 268 2.48 19.21 1.16
CA SER A 268 2.13 19.90 -0.08
C SER A 268 0.61 20.13 -0.22
N LEU A 269 -0.22 19.26 0.34
CA LEU A 269 -1.68 19.43 0.39
C LEU A 269 -2.03 20.51 1.44
N LEU A 270 -1.46 20.44 2.63
CA LEU A 270 -1.71 21.42 3.70
C LEU A 270 -1.34 22.84 3.27
N ARG A 271 -0.14 23.04 2.71
CA ARG A 271 0.28 24.33 2.14
C ARG A 271 -0.66 24.85 1.05
N ARG A 272 -1.25 23.95 0.26
CA ARG A 272 -2.22 24.31 -0.78
C ARG A 272 -3.55 24.75 -0.19
N LEU A 273 -4.08 24.03 0.79
CA LEU A 273 -5.33 24.39 1.47
C LEU A 273 -5.19 25.72 2.20
N VAL A 274 -4.09 25.91 2.93
CA VAL A 274 -3.78 27.17 3.61
C VAL A 274 -3.68 28.35 2.64
N ARG A 275 -3.02 28.16 1.49
CA ARG A 275 -2.89 29.19 0.46
C ARG A 275 -4.24 29.54 -0.18
N ALA A 276 -5.13 28.55 -0.33
CA ALA A 276 -6.47 28.77 -0.86
C ALA A 276 -7.41 29.46 0.16
N ASP A 277 -7.08 29.36 1.45
CA ASP A 277 -7.80 29.95 2.58
C ASP A 277 -9.35 29.77 2.55
N PRO A 278 -9.84 28.52 2.45
CA PRO A 278 -11.26 28.25 2.42
C PRO A 278 -11.96 28.69 3.72
N PRO A 279 -13.17 29.30 3.67
CA PRO A 279 -13.94 29.68 4.86
C PRO A 279 -14.13 28.55 5.88
N SER A 280 -14.17 27.29 5.42
CA SER A 280 -14.33 26.12 6.30
C SER A 280 -13.02 25.65 6.98
N LEU A 281 -11.88 26.29 6.71
CA LEU A 281 -10.58 25.86 7.27
C LEU A 281 -10.53 25.87 8.81
N PRO A 282 -11.11 26.86 9.52
CA PRO A 282 -11.17 26.83 10.99
C PRO A 282 -12.02 25.66 11.51
N VAL A 283 -13.07 25.26 10.77
CA VAL A 283 -13.90 24.08 11.12
C VAL A 283 -13.06 22.80 11.08
N LEU A 284 -12.20 22.65 10.06
CA LEU A 284 -11.26 21.54 9.99
C LEU A 284 -10.22 21.59 11.13
N GLY A 285 -9.73 22.77 11.47
CA GLY A 285 -8.87 22.96 12.65
C GLY A 285 -9.54 22.50 13.95
N ARG A 286 -10.81 22.87 14.16
CA ARG A 286 -11.63 22.42 15.29
C ARG A 286 -11.86 20.91 15.32
N ARG A 287 -11.93 20.28 14.15
CA ARG A 287 -12.03 18.81 14.06
C ARG A 287 -10.74 18.12 14.50
N TRP A 288 -9.58 18.70 14.20
CA TRP A 288 -8.27 18.11 14.52
C TRP A 288 -7.73 18.44 15.92
N LEU A 289 -8.53 19.04 16.81
CA LEU A 289 -8.11 19.36 18.20
C LEU A 289 -7.68 18.15 19.02
N ARG A 290 -8.27 16.98 18.76
CA ARG A 290 -7.92 15.72 19.41
C ARG A 290 -6.82 14.95 18.64
N SER A 291 -6.34 15.51 17.52
CA SER A 291 -5.31 14.96 16.65
C SER A 291 -4.12 15.93 16.56
N PRO A 292 -3.29 15.99 17.63
CA PRO A 292 -2.28 17.04 17.83
C PRO A 292 -1.32 17.17 16.65
N GLU A 293 -0.92 16.05 16.04
CA GLU A 293 -0.02 16.01 14.89
C GLU A 293 -0.64 16.61 13.62
N HIS A 294 -1.94 16.37 13.38
CA HIS A 294 -2.64 16.93 12.21
C HIS A 294 -2.81 18.44 12.35
N LEU A 295 -3.16 18.89 13.56
CA LEU A 295 -3.31 20.30 13.84
C LEU A 295 -1.96 21.03 13.77
N ALA A 296 -0.89 20.45 14.33
CA ALA A 296 0.46 21.01 14.24
C ALA A 296 0.92 21.15 12.80
N ALA A 297 0.75 20.11 11.98
CA ALA A 297 1.09 20.17 10.56
C ALA A 297 0.29 21.24 9.78
N LEU A 298 -0.98 21.48 10.17
CA LEU A 298 -1.78 22.57 9.59
C LEU A 298 -1.27 23.95 10.02
N PHE A 299 -0.88 24.12 11.28
CA PHE A 299 -0.28 25.36 11.81
C PHE A 299 1.10 25.65 11.21
N GLU A 300 1.92 24.63 11.00
CA GLU A 300 3.22 24.75 10.31
C GLU A 300 3.04 25.27 8.88
N ALA A 301 1.98 24.83 8.20
CA ALA A 301 1.64 25.31 6.86
C ALA A 301 1.12 26.76 6.84
N LEU A 302 0.58 27.29 7.96
CA LEU A 302 0.09 28.66 8.10
C LEU A 302 1.23 29.69 8.15
N PRO A 303 1.10 30.83 7.42
CA PRO A 303 1.98 31.97 7.62
C PRO A 303 1.94 32.45 9.08
N PRO A 304 3.07 32.84 9.69
CA PRO A 304 3.12 33.25 11.11
C PRO A 304 2.08 34.30 11.49
N ALA A 305 1.86 35.32 10.63
CA ALA A 305 0.91 36.40 10.86
C ALA A 305 -0.56 35.95 10.98
N ARG A 306 -0.91 34.76 10.48
CA ARG A 306 -2.28 34.23 10.52
C ARG A 306 -2.54 33.28 11.69
N ARG A 307 -1.48 32.84 12.38
CA ARG A 307 -1.58 31.75 13.37
C ARG A 307 -2.37 32.15 14.62
N GLU A 308 -2.26 33.40 15.06
CA GLU A 308 -3.03 33.91 16.21
C GLU A 308 -4.52 33.99 15.91
N ALA A 309 -4.92 34.67 14.83
CA ALA A 309 -6.31 34.74 14.42
C ALA A 309 -6.92 33.36 14.13
N PHE A 310 -6.15 32.44 13.54
CA PHE A 310 -6.59 31.06 13.32
C PHE A 310 -6.73 30.28 14.63
N HIS A 311 -5.80 30.46 15.57
CA HIS A 311 -5.90 29.90 16.92
C HIS A 311 -7.19 30.37 17.61
N ASP A 312 -7.48 31.66 17.58
CA ASP A 312 -8.71 32.21 18.15
C ASP A 312 -9.95 31.63 17.48
N ALA A 313 -9.99 31.57 16.15
CA ALA A 313 -11.11 30.98 15.41
C ALA A 313 -11.32 29.48 15.74
N VAL A 314 -10.25 28.75 16.03
CA VAL A 314 -10.31 27.33 16.41
C VAL A 314 -10.67 27.14 17.89
N THR A 315 -10.37 28.10 18.76
CA THR A 315 -10.53 27.98 20.23
C THR A 315 -11.66 28.81 20.82
N GLN A 316 -12.36 29.64 20.03
CA GLN A 316 -13.37 30.61 20.45
C GLN A 316 -14.41 30.08 21.47
N ASP A 317 -14.83 28.82 21.35
CA ASP A 317 -15.89 28.21 22.18
C ASP A 317 -15.35 27.25 23.26
N LEU A 318 -14.04 27.24 23.49
CA LEU A 318 -13.37 26.33 24.41
C LEU A 318 -12.93 27.05 25.68
N THR A 319 -13.26 26.49 26.84
CA THR A 319 -12.67 27.01 28.09
C THR A 319 -11.20 26.56 28.18
N PRO A 320 -10.30 27.37 28.78
CA PRO A 320 -8.89 27.00 29.00
C PRO A 320 -8.73 25.68 29.77
N ALA A 321 -9.73 25.32 30.59
CA ALA A 321 -9.77 24.07 31.32
C ALA A 321 -10.08 22.85 30.42
N THR A 322 -10.67 23.01 29.24
CA THR A 322 -10.97 21.93 28.29
C THR A 322 -9.78 21.56 27.40
N TRP A 323 -8.80 22.45 27.36
CA TRP A 323 -7.80 22.50 26.33
C TRP A 323 -6.47 22.00 26.87
N ASN A 324 -6.03 20.86 26.36
CA ASN A 324 -4.62 20.49 26.43
C ASN A 324 -4.05 20.91 25.08
N LEU A 325 -3.44 22.10 24.98
CA LEU A 325 -2.61 22.37 23.81
C LEU A 325 -1.67 21.18 23.70
N ALA A 326 -1.65 20.55 22.54
CA ALA A 326 -0.55 19.69 22.24
C ALA A 326 0.71 20.55 22.41
N ALA A 327 1.67 20.13 23.25
CA ALA A 327 2.98 20.76 23.34
C ALA A 327 3.57 21.11 21.95
N PRO A 328 3.34 20.32 20.87
CA PRO A 328 3.72 20.69 19.50
C PRO A 328 3.16 22.02 18.95
N LEU A 329 2.05 22.57 19.46
CA LEU A 329 1.41 23.80 18.94
C LEU A 329 1.98 25.09 19.53
N LEU A 330 2.38 25.07 20.80
CA LEU A 330 2.96 26.23 21.50
C LEU A 330 4.10 26.91 20.73
N PRO A 331 5.12 26.19 20.20
CA PRO A 331 6.23 26.83 19.49
C PRO A 331 5.80 27.48 18.16
N LEU A 332 4.61 27.17 17.64
CA LEU A 332 4.10 27.73 16.40
C LEU A 332 3.40 29.08 16.59
N LEU A 333 2.98 29.43 17.82
CA LEU A 333 2.27 30.68 18.14
C LEU A 333 3.25 31.87 18.33
N PRO A 334 2.82 33.12 18.05
CA PRO A 334 3.60 34.31 18.38
C PRO A 334 3.93 34.41 19.89
N PRO A 335 5.06 35.02 20.30
CA PRO A 335 5.51 34.98 21.69
C PRO A 335 4.49 35.47 22.72
N PRO A 336 3.80 36.64 22.55
CA PRO A 336 2.82 37.09 23.53
C PRO A 336 1.69 36.09 23.73
N ARG A 337 1.21 35.48 22.65
CA ARG A 337 0.13 34.50 22.71
C ARG A 337 0.62 33.18 23.32
N ARG A 338 1.79 32.71 22.91
CA ARG A 338 2.44 31.51 23.45
C ARG A 338 2.56 31.58 24.97
N TYR A 339 3.00 32.72 25.53
CA TYR A 339 3.13 32.89 26.97
C TYR A 339 1.78 32.82 27.70
N THR A 340 0.75 33.45 27.14
CA THR A 340 -0.61 33.41 27.68
C THR A 340 -1.16 31.98 27.73
N GLU A 341 -0.91 31.17 26.70
CA GLU A 341 -1.40 29.79 26.63
C GLU A 341 -0.53 28.77 27.38
N ALA A 342 0.79 29.01 27.49
CA ALA A 342 1.71 28.11 28.19
C ALA A 342 1.57 28.15 29.72
N ARG A 343 1.26 29.32 30.32
CA ARG A 343 1.14 29.45 31.80
C ARG A 343 0.05 28.53 32.39
N PRO A 344 -1.18 28.48 31.84
CA PRO A 344 -2.19 27.51 32.27
C PRO A 344 -1.78 26.05 32.05
N ALA A 345 -1.08 25.75 30.95
CA ALA A 345 -0.60 24.39 30.66
C ALA A 345 0.41 23.91 31.71
N VAL A 346 1.39 24.74 32.07
CA VAL A 346 2.36 24.45 33.14
C VAL A 346 1.68 24.25 34.49
N ALA A 347 0.73 25.12 34.86
CA ALA A 347 -0.02 24.98 36.11
C ALA A 347 -0.78 23.65 36.17
N ARG A 348 -1.35 23.22 35.04
CA ARG A 348 -2.06 21.95 34.91
C ARG A 348 -1.14 20.73 34.98
N GLU A 349 -0.03 20.75 34.25
CA GLU A 349 0.98 19.67 34.24
C GLU A 349 1.50 19.43 35.67
N ARG A 350 1.75 20.51 36.42
CA ARG A 350 2.11 20.45 37.84
C ARG A 350 1.02 19.86 38.75
N THR A 351 -0.25 20.16 38.47
CA THR A 351 -1.38 19.72 39.32
C THR A 351 -1.81 18.28 39.01
N THR A 352 -1.70 17.84 37.76
CA THR A 352 -2.22 16.54 37.27
C THR A 352 -1.22 15.38 37.41
N GLY A 353 0.01 15.62 37.89
CA GLY A 353 1.05 14.59 38.01
C GLY A 353 1.53 14.04 36.65
N ARG A 354 1.28 14.77 35.55
CA ARG A 354 1.89 14.57 34.24
C ARG A 354 2.90 15.71 34.07
N PRO A 355 4.13 15.54 34.58
CA PRO A 355 4.99 14.39 34.35
C PRO A 355 5.32 13.58 35.63
N LEU A 356 6.09 12.48 35.50
CA LEU A 356 6.55 11.64 36.62
C LEU A 356 7.02 12.48 37.82
N PRO A 357 6.83 12.04 39.08
CA PRO A 357 7.28 12.80 40.25
C PRO A 357 8.74 13.28 40.12
N GLY A 358 8.93 14.60 40.07
CA GLY A 358 10.23 15.27 39.95
C GLY A 358 10.71 15.60 38.53
N ALA A 359 9.89 15.39 37.49
CA ALA A 359 10.16 15.85 36.13
C ALA A 359 9.58 17.25 35.87
N LEU A 360 10.21 18.00 34.96
CA LEU A 360 9.76 19.33 34.57
C LEU A 360 8.57 19.27 33.60
N PRO A 361 7.56 20.14 33.77
CA PRO A 361 6.49 20.31 32.78
C PRO A 361 7.06 20.70 31.40
N PRO A 362 6.78 19.95 30.31
CA PRO A 362 7.31 20.26 28.98
C PRO A 362 6.91 21.64 28.47
N SER A 363 5.74 22.13 28.89
CA SER A 363 5.24 23.46 28.51
C SER A 363 6.08 24.61 29.09
N LEU A 364 6.98 24.34 30.05
CA LEU A 364 7.91 25.35 30.58
C LEU A 364 8.83 25.93 29.51
N ALA A 365 9.22 25.14 28.50
CA ALA A 365 10.08 25.62 27.43
C ALA A 365 9.46 26.82 26.67
N HIS A 366 8.15 26.97 26.71
CA HIS A 366 7.42 27.97 25.95
C HIS A 366 7.08 29.25 26.73
N LEU A 367 7.59 29.40 27.97
CA LEU A 367 7.44 30.60 28.80
C LEU A 367 8.59 31.60 28.62
N PRO A 368 8.44 32.88 29.04
CA PRO A 368 9.53 33.84 28.99
C PRO A 368 10.78 33.35 29.71
N VAL A 369 11.95 33.50 29.09
CA VAL A 369 13.24 33.02 29.62
C VAL A 369 13.47 33.48 31.06
N ALA A 370 13.16 34.75 31.37
CA ALA A 370 13.33 35.31 32.71
C ALA A 370 12.46 34.63 33.80
N GLU A 371 11.32 34.02 33.44
CA GLU A 371 10.42 33.36 34.39
C GLU A 371 10.89 31.95 34.76
N VAL A 372 11.48 31.21 33.81
CA VAL A 372 11.70 29.75 33.95
C VAL A 372 13.16 29.32 33.94
N ARG A 373 14.09 30.18 33.49
CA ARG A 373 15.50 29.78 33.29
C ARG A 373 16.17 29.27 34.56
N ALA A 374 15.92 29.88 35.72
CA ALA A 374 16.51 29.42 36.99
C ALA A 374 16.03 28.00 37.36
N GLU A 375 14.75 27.70 37.15
CA GLU A 375 14.16 26.39 37.43
C GLU A 375 14.71 25.31 36.48
N ILE A 376 14.73 25.58 35.17
CA ILE A 376 15.25 24.64 34.17
C ILE A 376 16.76 24.40 34.38
N LEU A 377 17.54 25.45 34.65
CA LEU A 377 18.99 25.33 34.91
C LEU A 377 19.31 24.52 36.18
N ALA A 378 18.49 24.64 37.22
CA ALA A 378 18.65 23.84 38.43
C ALA A 378 18.45 22.34 38.12
N ALA A 379 17.45 22.00 37.29
CA ALA A 379 17.18 20.62 36.89
C ALA A 379 18.30 20.02 36.02
N CYS A 380 18.99 20.83 35.19
CA CYS A 380 20.18 20.39 34.46
C CYS A 380 21.34 19.93 35.36
N GLY A 381 21.33 20.25 36.66
CA GLY A 381 22.33 19.81 37.65
C GLY A 381 21.92 18.59 38.49
N GLY A 382 20.76 17.97 38.22
CA GLY A 382 20.25 16.85 39.01
C GLY A 382 21.08 15.56 38.87
N SER A 383 20.92 14.61 39.80
CA SER A 383 21.68 13.34 39.78
C SER A 383 21.20 12.33 38.72
N ASP A 384 19.94 12.40 38.31
CA ASP A 384 19.29 11.53 37.32
C ASP A 384 19.61 11.99 35.88
N ALA A 385 20.17 11.10 35.06
CA ALA A 385 20.61 11.41 33.71
C ALA A 385 19.46 11.67 32.73
N ASP A 386 18.36 10.92 32.82
CA ASP A 386 17.23 11.09 31.91
C ASP A 386 16.54 12.42 32.19
N ARG A 387 16.41 12.79 33.47
CA ARG A 387 15.85 14.09 33.88
C ARG A 387 16.75 15.26 33.46
N ARG A 388 18.07 15.10 33.55
CA ARG A 388 19.00 16.12 33.03
C ARG A 388 18.87 16.28 31.53
N ALA A 389 18.76 15.18 30.78
CA ALA A 389 18.58 15.19 29.33
C ALA A 389 17.32 15.98 28.95
N ASP A 390 16.18 15.67 29.58
CA ASP A 390 14.93 16.40 29.38
C ASP A 390 15.07 17.90 29.71
N ALA A 391 15.68 18.22 30.86
CA ALA A 391 15.89 19.61 31.26
C ALA A 391 16.76 20.40 30.27
N TRP A 392 17.81 19.79 29.72
CA TRP A 392 18.62 20.42 28.69
C TRP A 392 17.85 20.63 27.38
N VAL A 393 17.03 19.66 26.96
CA VAL A 393 16.17 19.80 25.77
C VAL A 393 15.18 20.96 25.97
N LEU A 394 14.57 21.08 27.15
CA LEU A 394 13.71 22.20 27.49
C LEU A 394 14.45 23.54 27.51
N LEU A 395 15.70 23.58 28.00
CA LEU A 395 16.52 24.78 28.02
C LEU A 395 16.87 25.26 26.60
N VAL A 396 17.24 24.32 25.72
CA VAL A 396 17.52 24.60 24.30
C VAL A 396 16.26 25.10 23.60
N ALA A 397 15.12 24.44 23.80
CA ALA A 397 13.84 24.88 23.24
C ALA A 397 13.43 26.26 23.76
N ASN A 398 13.64 26.56 25.05
CA ASN A 398 13.32 27.86 25.65
C ASN A 398 14.15 29.01 25.08
N ALA A 399 15.45 28.77 24.86
CA ALA A 399 16.31 29.75 24.20
C ALA A 399 15.96 29.91 22.70
N ALA A 400 15.60 28.82 22.01
CA ALA A 400 15.15 28.91 20.62
C ALA A 400 13.87 29.75 20.50
N ASP A 401 12.95 29.56 21.44
CA ASP A 401 11.63 30.20 21.48
C ASP A 401 11.68 31.70 21.77
N SER A 402 12.73 32.21 22.41
CA SER A 402 12.94 33.64 22.61
C SER A 402 13.20 34.39 21.30
N GLY A 403 13.66 33.68 20.27
CA GLY A 403 14.12 34.27 19.01
C GLY A 403 15.39 35.11 19.13
N ASP A 404 16.04 35.10 20.30
CA ASP A 404 17.24 35.87 20.59
C ASP A 404 18.51 35.02 20.39
N PRO A 405 19.36 35.35 19.40
CA PRO A 405 20.64 34.67 19.19
C PRO A 405 21.57 34.70 20.40
N GLU A 406 21.53 35.76 21.23
CA GLU A 406 22.39 35.85 22.41
C GLU A 406 21.93 34.88 23.51
N ALA A 407 20.62 34.75 23.72
CA ALA A 407 20.07 33.73 24.62
C ALA A 407 20.45 32.30 24.19
N VAL A 408 20.48 32.01 22.89
CA VAL A 408 20.97 30.73 22.35
C VAL A 408 22.47 30.57 22.57
N ALA A 409 23.27 31.61 22.31
CA ALA A 409 24.70 31.60 22.54
C ALA A 409 25.08 31.35 24.01
N GLU A 410 24.33 31.92 24.97
CA GLU A 410 24.51 31.64 26.39
C GLU A 410 24.22 30.17 26.74
N VAL A 411 23.15 29.58 26.16
CA VAL A 411 22.86 28.16 26.36
C VAL A 411 23.95 27.28 25.77
N LEU A 412 24.47 27.63 24.59
CA LEU A 412 25.60 26.93 23.99
C LEU A 412 26.87 27.04 24.83
N ALA A 413 27.13 28.19 25.46
CA ALA A 413 28.24 28.37 26.41
C ALA A 413 28.09 27.45 27.64
N LEU A 414 26.88 27.36 28.18
CA LEU A 414 26.57 26.46 29.30
C LEU A 414 26.73 24.99 28.93
N ILE A 415 26.25 24.61 27.73
CA ILE A 415 26.39 23.26 27.17
C ILE A 415 27.87 22.92 27.02
N ALA A 416 28.67 23.80 26.41
CA ALA A 416 30.12 23.64 26.25
C ALA A 416 30.84 23.47 27.61
N GLY A 417 30.44 24.22 28.63
CA GLY A 417 31.06 24.15 29.95
C GLY A 417 30.65 22.93 30.79
N ARG A 418 29.47 22.33 30.57
CA ARG A 418 28.88 21.31 31.46
C ARG A 418 28.78 19.92 30.86
N LEU A 419 28.55 19.76 29.56
CA LEU A 419 28.25 18.45 28.97
C LEU A 419 29.47 17.57 28.71
N ARG A 420 30.69 18.13 28.75
CA ARG A 420 31.94 17.37 28.55
C ARG A 420 32.03 16.13 29.43
N ASN A 421 31.57 16.23 30.69
CA ASN A 421 31.65 15.15 31.68
C ASN A 421 30.32 14.43 31.94
N ASP A 422 29.26 14.72 31.16
CA ASP A 422 27.98 14.02 31.33
C ASP A 422 27.99 12.63 30.66
N ARG A 423 26.89 11.88 30.71
CA ARG A 423 26.74 10.59 30.03
C ARG A 423 26.28 10.76 28.59
N ASP A 424 26.62 9.81 27.72
CA ASP A 424 26.25 9.85 26.30
C ASP A 424 24.74 10.07 26.02
N PRO A 425 23.78 9.44 26.73
CA PRO A 425 22.36 9.71 26.48
C PRO A 425 21.96 11.18 26.67
N VAL A 426 22.59 11.87 27.63
CA VAL A 426 22.37 13.31 27.85
C VAL A 426 22.96 14.11 26.69
N ARG A 427 24.22 13.86 26.32
CA ARG A 427 24.86 14.54 25.18
C ARG A 427 24.09 14.33 23.88
N SER A 428 23.66 13.09 23.59
CA SER A 428 22.90 12.76 22.39
C SER A 428 21.58 13.52 22.34
N ALA A 429 20.82 13.53 23.44
CA ALA A 429 19.55 14.27 23.52
C ALA A 429 19.74 15.78 23.30
N VAL A 430 20.78 16.39 23.90
CA VAL A 430 21.07 17.81 23.68
C VAL A 430 21.44 18.08 22.22
N LEU A 431 22.34 17.29 21.64
CA LEU A 431 22.74 17.43 20.24
C LEU A 431 21.55 17.28 19.29
N GLU A 432 20.66 16.31 19.52
CA GLU A 432 19.41 16.17 18.77
C GLU A 432 18.49 17.39 18.91
N GLY A 433 18.45 18.01 20.09
CA GLY A 433 17.78 19.30 20.30
C GLY A 433 18.41 20.42 19.47
N LEU A 434 19.75 20.48 19.42
CA LEU A 434 20.49 21.47 18.63
C LEU A 434 20.23 21.32 17.11
N VAL A 435 20.05 20.09 16.60
CA VAL A 435 19.70 19.86 15.18
C VAL A 435 18.39 20.56 14.79
N ARG A 436 17.45 20.72 15.75
CA ARG A 436 16.15 21.36 15.50
C ARG A 436 16.19 22.88 15.57
N LEU A 437 17.32 23.49 15.91
CA LEU A 437 17.45 24.94 16.00
C LEU A 437 17.43 25.59 14.60
N PRO A 438 16.65 26.67 14.40
CA PRO A 438 16.78 27.49 13.21
C PRO A 438 18.19 28.08 13.10
N VAL A 439 18.87 27.88 11.95
CA VAL A 439 20.26 28.33 11.76
C VAL A 439 20.41 29.85 11.93
N GLY A 440 19.36 30.63 11.63
CA GLY A 440 19.34 32.08 11.86
C GLY A 440 19.53 32.50 13.33
N LEU A 441 19.29 31.62 14.30
CA LEU A 441 19.55 31.89 15.73
C LEU A 441 21.01 31.62 16.14
N LEU A 442 21.82 31.01 15.27
CA LEU A 442 23.23 30.72 15.53
C LEU A 442 24.16 31.89 15.15
N ARG A 443 23.61 33.06 14.81
CA ARG A 443 24.33 34.19 14.24
C ARG A 443 25.17 35.01 15.23
N SER A 444 25.09 34.73 16.54
CA SER A 444 25.93 35.43 17.53
C SER A 444 27.42 35.13 17.27
N PRO A 445 28.33 36.12 17.34
CA PRO A 445 29.76 35.93 17.05
C PRO A 445 30.44 34.85 17.90
N SER A 446 29.93 34.59 19.11
CA SER A 446 30.47 33.58 20.03
C SER A 446 30.02 32.15 19.72
N THR A 447 28.94 31.99 18.94
CA THR A 447 28.30 30.69 18.67
C THR A 447 29.22 29.66 17.99
N PRO A 448 29.97 30.01 16.92
CA PRO A 448 30.89 29.05 16.30
C PRO A 448 31.93 28.48 17.27
N GLY A 449 32.40 29.28 18.23
CA GLY A 449 33.35 28.85 19.25
C GLY A 449 32.74 27.84 20.22
N HIS A 450 31.52 28.10 20.71
CA HIS A 450 30.82 27.16 21.59
C HIS A 450 30.47 25.85 20.87
N LEU A 451 29.97 25.93 19.63
CA LEU A 451 29.69 24.74 18.82
C LEU A 451 30.96 23.93 18.53
N ALA A 452 32.12 24.58 18.37
CA ALA A 452 33.41 23.90 18.21
C ALA A 452 33.75 23.09 19.46
N ALA A 453 33.62 23.69 20.64
CA ALA A 453 33.87 23.01 21.91
C ALA A 453 32.91 21.83 22.12
N ILE A 454 31.61 22.03 21.87
CA ILE A 454 30.57 21.00 22.02
C ILE A 454 30.85 19.80 21.09
N ALA A 455 31.12 20.06 19.81
CA ALA A 455 31.42 19.00 18.85
C ALA A 455 32.72 18.27 19.22
N LEU A 456 33.74 19.01 19.66
CA LEU A 456 35.00 18.45 20.12
C LEU A 456 34.82 17.52 21.31
N ASP A 457 34.15 17.99 22.36
CA ASP A 457 33.90 17.21 23.57
C ASP A 457 33.05 15.98 23.28
N ALA A 458 31.99 16.11 22.47
CA ALA A 458 31.12 15.00 22.10
C ALA A 458 31.83 13.92 21.28
N LEU A 459 32.74 14.31 20.38
CA LEU A 459 33.49 13.37 19.54
C LEU A 459 34.68 12.75 20.27
N GLN A 460 35.33 13.48 21.18
CA GLN A 460 36.46 12.97 21.96
C GLN A 460 36.04 12.12 23.17
N ALA A 461 34.81 12.24 23.64
CA ALA A 461 34.27 11.42 24.72
C ALA A 461 34.50 9.90 24.46
N ARG A 462 34.89 9.17 25.51
CA ARG A 462 35.17 7.73 25.43
C ARG A 462 33.90 6.92 25.14
N ASP A 463 32.76 7.37 25.65
CA ASP A 463 31.44 6.75 25.51
C ASP A 463 30.62 7.33 24.33
N SER A 464 31.25 8.05 23.39
CA SER A 464 30.60 8.64 22.22
C SER A 464 29.90 7.58 21.35
N SER A 465 28.56 7.59 21.34
CA SER A 465 27.77 6.58 20.61
C SER A 465 27.60 6.92 19.13
N TYR A 466 26.94 6.01 18.38
CA TYR A 466 26.49 6.32 17.02
C TYR A 466 25.46 7.45 17.00
N ALA A 467 24.55 7.52 17.99
CA ALA A 467 23.51 8.54 18.06
C ALA A 467 24.11 9.95 18.22
N THR A 468 25.06 10.11 19.14
CA THR A 468 25.84 11.35 19.32
C THR A 468 26.53 11.79 18.03
N ARG A 469 27.24 10.88 17.34
CA ARG A 469 27.91 11.18 16.07
C ARG A 469 26.93 11.55 14.95
N ASN A 470 25.79 10.86 14.89
CA ASN A 470 24.73 11.12 13.92
C ASN A 470 24.04 12.47 14.17
N ALA A 471 23.89 12.88 15.43
CA ALA A 471 23.35 14.18 15.81
C ALA A 471 24.34 15.32 15.47
N VAL A 472 25.64 15.15 15.74
CA VAL A 472 26.68 16.08 15.24
C VAL A 472 26.59 16.19 13.73
N ARG A 473 26.56 15.07 13.00
CA ARG A 473 26.39 15.08 11.53
C ARG A 473 25.14 15.85 11.10
N GLY A 474 24.00 15.61 11.73
CA GLY A 474 22.75 16.31 11.44
C GLY A 474 22.86 17.83 11.60
N LEU A 475 23.58 18.29 12.64
CA LEU A 475 23.80 19.71 12.88
C LEU A 475 24.71 20.35 11.82
N LEU A 476 25.78 19.65 11.42
CA LEU A 476 26.67 20.12 10.35
C LEU A 476 25.89 20.31 9.04
N LEU A 477 25.05 19.34 8.70
CA LEU A 477 24.22 19.38 7.48
C LEU A 477 23.18 20.48 7.52
N ALA A 478 22.50 20.66 8.66
CA ALA A 478 21.56 21.76 8.84
C ALA A 478 22.21 23.13 8.56
N VAL A 479 23.46 23.35 9.02
CA VAL A 479 24.20 24.59 8.77
C VAL A 479 24.69 24.70 7.32
N LEU A 480 25.16 23.61 6.72
CA LEU A 480 25.68 23.63 5.34
C LEU A 480 24.59 23.87 4.28
N ASP A 481 23.36 23.39 4.54
CA ASP A 481 22.22 23.53 3.63
C ASP A 481 21.45 24.84 3.80
N ASP A 482 21.55 25.51 4.95
CA ASP A 482 20.77 26.71 5.24
C ASP A 482 21.42 27.98 4.64
N PRO A 483 20.70 28.76 3.80
CA PRO A 483 21.23 29.98 3.20
C PRO A 483 21.51 31.10 4.23
N ALA A 484 20.95 31.04 5.44
CA ALA A 484 21.18 32.01 6.51
C ALA A 484 22.52 31.80 7.23
N ALA A 485 23.23 30.70 6.97
CA ALA A 485 24.52 30.43 7.60
C ALA A 485 25.61 31.41 7.12
N GLY A 486 26.10 32.25 8.04
CA GLY A 486 27.25 33.14 7.82
C GLY A 486 28.55 32.37 7.56
N ALA A 487 29.60 33.08 7.14
CA ALA A 487 30.90 32.49 6.83
C ALA A 487 31.49 31.72 8.02
N ASP A 488 31.49 32.31 9.21
CA ASP A 488 32.09 31.70 10.41
C ASP A 488 31.42 30.38 10.85
N LEU A 489 30.10 30.28 10.68
CA LEU A 489 29.33 29.06 10.97
C LEU A 489 29.63 27.96 9.96
N VAL A 490 29.73 28.30 8.68
CA VAL A 490 30.12 27.33 7.65
C VAL A 490 31.56 26.88 7.85
N ASP A 491 32.45 27.79 8.20
CA ASP A 491 33.85 27.49 8.52
C ASP A 491 33.95 26.56 9.74
N TRP A 492 33.13 26.79 10.76
CA TRP A 492 32.98 25.85 11.87
C TRP A 492 32.48 24.48 11.40
N ALA A 493 31.40 24.43 10.63
CA ALA A 493 30.82 23.18 10.17
C ALA A 493 31.82 22.35 9.34
N LEU A 494 32.62 23.01 8.50
CA LEU A 494 33.70 22.40 7.73
C LEU A 494 34.81 21.86 8.64
N ARG A 495 35.25 22.62 9.67
CA ARG A 495 36.25 22.14 10.64
C ARG A 495 35.73 20.97 11.48
N ALA A 496 34.48 21.03 11.93
CA ALA A 496 33.86 19.95 12.69
C ALA A 496 33.61 18.70 11.83
N LEU A 497 33.39 18.87 10.53
CA LEU A 497 33.37 17.76 9.57
C LEU A 497 34.73 17.07 9.47
N CYS A 498 35.85 17.81 9.40
CA CYS A 498 37.19 17.20 9.48
C CYS A 498 37.36 16.41 10.77
N LEU A 499 36.98 17.00 11.90
CA LEU A 499 37.10 16.35 13.20
C LEU A 499 36.27 15.04 13.27
N LEU A 500 35.06 15.04 12.72
CA LEU A 500 34.22 13.85 12.62
C LEU A 500 34.88 12.76 11.76
N VAL A 501 35.46 13.15 10.62
CA VAL A 501 36.19 12.27 9.72
C VAL A 501 37.42 11.66 10.40
N ASP A 502 38.24 12.50 11.04
CA ASP A 502 39.44 12.09 11.76
C ASP A 502 39.11 11.11 12.89
N ARG A 503 38.00 11.34 13.61
CA ARG A 503 37.58 10.49 14.73
C ARG A 503 36.99 9.15 14.30
N THR A 504 36.25 9.11 13.20
CA THR A 504 35.47 7.92 12.80
C THR A 504 36.06 7.15 11.62
N GLY A 505 37.09 7.67 10.96
CA GLY A 505 37.66 7.09 9.74
C GLY A 505 36.74 7.22 8.51
N GLY A 506 35.77 8.14 8.55
CA GLY A 506 34.88 8.42 7.43
C GLY A 506 33.90 9.56 7.71
N ALA A 507 33.28 10.13 6.68
CA ALA A 507 32.42 11.30 6.86
C ALA A 507 31.05 11.00 7.48
N MET A 508 30.65 9.72 7.59
CA MET A 508 29.30 9.28 7.97
C MET A 508 28.16 9.86 7.10
N LEU A 509 28.46 10.42 5.92
CA LEU A 509 27.49 11.07 5.03
C LEU A 509 26.86 10.07 4.04
N GLY A 510 25.58 10.28 3.69
CA GLY A 510 24.85 9.55 2.65
C GLY A 510 24.53 10.41 1.42
N GLY A 511 24.10 9.81 0.31
CA GLY A 511 23.94 10.50 -0.98
C GLY A 511 22.91 11.65 -1.05
N ARG A 512 22.11 11.88 -0.01
CA ARG A 512 21.21 13.05 0.11
C ARG A 512 21.81 14.19 0.95
N ASP A 513 22.96 13.97 1.55
CA ASP A 513 23.61 14.89 2.48
C ASP A 513 24.59 15.84 1.74
N TRP A 514 24.60 15.82 0.39
CA TRP A 514 25.44 16.70 -0.43
C TRP A 514 24.77 18.08 -0.55
N PRO A 515 25.45 19.21 -0.23
CA PRO A 515 24.80 20.51 -0.17
C PRO A 515 24.13 20.90 -1.48
N ALA A 516 22.97 21.57 -1.45
CA ALA A 516 22.28 21.96 -2.68
C ALA A 516 23.00 23.05 -3.49
N ARG A 517 23.80 23.91 -2.83
CA ARG A 517 24.46 25.08 -3.43
C ARG A 517 25.87 24.76 -3.90
N GLN A 518 26.21 25.15 -5.13
CA GLN A 518 27.52 24.87 -5.72
C GLN A 518 28.70 25.42 -4.89
N ASP A 519 28.61 26.65 -4.39
CA ASP A 519 29.68 27.25 -3.59
C ASP A 519 29.96 26.46 -2.29
N ARG A 520 28.92 25.88 -1.68
CA ARG A 520 29.05 25.04 -0.48
C ARG A 520 29.64 23.68 -0.82
N ARG A 521 29.23 23.08 -1.94
CA ARG A 521 29.79 21.81 -2.45
C ARG A 521 31.29 21.90 -2.66
N ASP A 522 31.74 22.96 -3.33
CA ASP A 522 33.16 23.18 -3.62
C ASP A 522 33.99 23.30 -2.33
N ARG A 523 33.46 24.00 -1.32
CA ARG A 523 34.11 24.12 -0.01
C ARG A 523 34.16 22.81 0.78
N VAL A 524 33.06 22.04 0.81
CA VAL A 524 33.04 20.70 1.44
C VAL A 524 34.04 19.78 0.77
N PHE A 525 34.07 19.76 -0.57
CA PHE A 525 35.05 18.97 -1.32
C PHE A 525 36.49 19.41 -1.02
N SER A 526 36.77 20.72 -1.03
CA SER A 526 38.11 21.26 -0.72
C SER A 526 38.62 20.83 0.65
N VAL A 527 37.73 20.62 1.62
CA VAL A 527 38.07 20.25 3.00
C VAL A 527 38.24 18.73 3.15
N LEU A 528 37.43 17.93 2.45
CA LEU A 528 37.54 16.47 2.45
C LEU A 528 38.64 15.93 1.53
N ARG A 529 39.04 16.71 0.51
CA ARG A 529 40.04 16.32 -0.48
C ARG A 529 41.40 15.94 0.15
N PRO A 530 42.01 16.74 1.04
CA PRO A 530 43.28 16.38 1.68
C PRO A 530 43.24 15.07 2.46
N TRP A 531 42.11 14.75 3.09
CA TRP A 531 41.90 13.47 3.78
C TRP A 531 41.95 12.29 2.79
N ALA A 532 41.24 12.40 1.66
CA ALA A 532 41.25 11.40 0.61
C ALA A 532 42.63 11.28 -0.07
N GLU A 533 43.30 12.40 -0.36
CA GLU A 533 44.65 12.43 -0.96
C GLU A 533 45.71 11.84 -0.03
N THR A 534 45.67 12.18 1.26
CA THR A 534 46.63 11.66 2.26
C THR A 534 46.47 10.16 2.42
N ALA A 535 45.23 9.65 2.44
CA ALA A 535 44.97 8.22 2.48
C ALA A 535 45.43 7.53 1.20
N ALA A 536 45.08 8.06 0.02
CA ALA A 536 45.50 7.54 -1.27
C ALA A 536 47.02 7.53 -1.44
N GLY A 537 47.72 8.56 -0.93
CA GLY A 537 49.19 8.63 -0.90
C GLY A 537 49.83 7.53 -0.06
N LYS A 538 49.11 6.99 0.93
CA LYS A 538 49.51 5.83 1.75
C LYS A 538 48.99 4.49 1.20
N GLY A 539 48.31 4.50 0.06
CA GLY A 539 47.69 3.32 -0.56
C GLY A 539 46.30 2.96 -0.03
N ASP A 540 45.68 3.76 0.83
CA ASP A 540 44.28 3.54 1.27
C ASP A 540 43.29 4.36 0.43
N PHE A 541 42.57 3.67 -0.46
CA PHE A 541 41.60 4.28 -1.36
C PHE A 541 40.15 4.27 -0.82
N VAL A 542 39.91 3.68 0.35
CA VAL A 542 38.56 3.62 0.96
C VAL A 542 37.98 5.02 1.19
N PRO A 543 38.74 6.02 1.66
CA PRO A 543 38.29 7.41 1.76
C PRO A 543 37.80 8.02 0.45
N LEU A 544 38.54 7.79 -0.64
CA LEU A 544 38.18 8.28 -1.98
C LEU A 544 36.88 7.63 -2.48
N LEU A 545 36.72 6.32 -2.27
CA LEU A 545 35.52 5.59 -2.63
C LEU A 545 34.29 6.06 -1.84
N LYS A 546 34.44 6.31 -0.54
CA LYS A 546 33.39 6.89 0.30
C LYS A 546 32.98 8.28 -0.19
N LEU A 547 33.95 9.11 -0.57
CA LEU A 547 33.68 10.44 -1.15
C LEU A 547 32.96 10.33 -2.49
N ALA A 548 33.35 9.40 -3.36
CA ALA A 548 32.68 9.19 -4.64
C ALA A 548 31.23 8.70 -4.48
N HIS A 549 30.99 7.78 -3.53
CA HIS A 549 29.64 7.32 -3.20
C HIS A 549 28.78 8.41 -2.56
N PHE A 550 29.40 9.34 -1.81
CA PHE A 550 28.70 10.46 -1.21
C PHE A 550 28.15 11.43 -2.28
N VAL A 551 28.91 11.66 -3.35
CA VAL A 551 28.53 12.59 -4.43
C VAL A 551 27.61 11.93 -5.47
N ASP A 552 27.61 10.60 -5.60
CA ASP A 552 26.71 9.77 -6.44
C ASP A 552 26.24 10.45 -7.75
N ASN A 553 24.96 10.85 -7.83
CA ASN A 553 24.34 11.46 -9.02
C ASN A 553 24.88 12.86 -9.38
N ASP A 554 25.55 13.53 -8.46
CA ASP A 554 26.06 14.89 -8.60
C ASP A 554 27.56 14.94 -8.96
N ARG A 555 28.19 13.81 -9.34
CA ARG A 555 29.66 13.75 -9.60
C ARG A 555 30.12 14.70 -10.69
N ALA A 556 29.28 15.00 -11.69
CA ALA A 556 29.55 16.00 -12.71
C ALA A 556 29.73 17.43 -12.12
N LEU A 557 29.23 17.67 -10.90
CA LEU A 557 29.29 18.94 -10.18
C LEU A 557 30.55 19.05 -9.29
N VAL A 558 31.43 18.05 -9.27
CA VAL A 558 32.68 18.05 -8.49
C VAL A 558 33.87 17.70 -9.41
N PRO A 559 34.35 18.66 -10.23
CA PRO A 559 35.32 18.38 -11.30
C PRO A 559 36.65 17.77 -10.82
N GLY A 560 37.07 18.09 -9.59
CA GLY A 560 38.33 17.60 -9.03
C GLY A 560 38.33 16.12 -8.62
N LEU A 561 37.15 15.49 -8.50
CA LEU A 561 37.04 14.11 -8.04
C LEU A 561 37.39 13.09 -9.14
N GLU A 562 37.05 13.39 -10.39
CA GLU A 562 37.28 12.47 -11.51
C GLU A 562 38.77 12.24 -11.83
N PRO A 563 39.64 13.27 -11.85
CA PRO A 563 41.09 13.06 -11.95
C PRO A 563 41.64 12.22 -10.79
N MET A 564 41.16 12.43 -9.56
CA MET A 564 41.61 11.65 -8.39
C MET A 564 41.23 10.17 -8.52
N ILE A 565 40.02 9.86 -8.98
CA ILE A 565 39.60 8.47 -9.23
C ILE A 565 40.41 7.85 -10.36
N THR A 566 40.71 8.62 -11.41
CA THR A 566 41.52 8.16 -12.54
C THR A 566 42.95 7.83 -12.08
N ASP A 567 43.63 8.74 -11.37
CA ASP A 567 44.97 8.52 -10.81
C ASP A 567 44.98 7.35 -9.81
N ALA A 568 43.98 7.27 -8.92
CA ALA A 568 43.85 6.16 -7.99
C ALA A 568 43.67 4.82 -8.72
N LEU A 569 42.86 4.76 -9.78
CA LEU A 569 42.68 3.55 -10.58
C LEU A 569 43.98 3.14 -11.31
N GLU A 570 44.87 4.09 -11.62
CA GLU A 570 46.18 3.79 -12.21
C GLU A 570 47.18 3.25 -11.21
N ARG A 571 47.13 3.74 -9.97
CA ARG A 571 48.08 3.39 -8.89
C ARG A 571 47.64 2.23 -8.01
N CYS A 572 46.35 1.92 -7.97
CA CYS A 572 45.79 0.90 -7.08
C CYS A 572 46.00 -0.50 -7.65
N GLU A 573 46.74 -1.33 -6.91
CA GLU A 573 46.99 -2.75 -7.20
C GLU A 573 46.29 -3.69 -6.20
N ASP A 574 45.56 -3.14 -5.22
CA ASP A 574 44.92 -3.88 -4.13
C ASP A 574 43.41 -4.17 -4.37
N GLU A 575 42.72 -4.66 -3.33
CA GLU A 575 41.30 -5.04 -3.36
C GLU A 575 40.33 -3.86 -3.59
N SER A 576 40.81 -2.61 -3.56
CA SER A 576 40.05 -1.41 -3.86
C SER A 576 39.91 -1.16 -5.37
N ALA A 577 40.79 -1.75 -6.19
CA ALA A 577 40.80 -1.51 -7.64
C ALA A 577 39.44 -1.82 -8.32
N PRO A 578 38.75 -2.95 -8.05
CA PRO A 578 37.42 -3.21 -8.61
C PRO A 578 36.38 -2.15 -8.25
N HIS A 579 36.45 -1.60 -7.04
CA HIS A 579 35.54 -0.57 -6.58
C HIS A 579 35.80 0.75 -7.30
N LEU A 580 37.06 1.15 -7.44
CA LEU A 580 37.47 2.34 -8.20
C LEU A 580 37.05 2.24 -9.66
N ALA A 581 37.25 1.07 -10.29
CA ALA A 581 36.84 0.83 -11.66
C ALA A 581 35.32 0.93 -11.83
N ASN A 582 34.53 0.37 -10.90
CA ASN A 582 33.07 0.49 -10.96
C ASN A 582 32.60 1.93 -10.83
N VAL A 583 33.20 2.70 -9.92
CA VAL A 583 32.93 4.14 -9.77
C VAL A 583 33.33 4.88 -11.06
N TRP A 584 34.50 4.61 -11.63
CA TRP A 584 34.94 5.25 -12.87
C TRP A 584 34.04 4.92 -14.08
N LEU A 585 33.41 3.74 -14.09
CA LEU A 585 32.47 3.30 -15.12
C LEU A 585 31.02 3.73 -14.88
N ASP A 586 30.73 4.48 -13.82
CA ASP A 586 29.37 4.71 -13.36
C ASP A 586 28.54 5.61 -14.29
N ASP A 587 29.16 6.58 -14.99
CA ASP A 587 28.45 7.43 -15.95
C ASP A 587 27.99 6.63 -17.19
N PRO A 588 26.68 6.42 -17.41
CA PRO A 588 26.16 5.63 -18.53
C PRO A 588 26.52 6.19 -19.91
N ALA A 589 26.78 7.50 -20.04
CA ALA A 589 27.08 8.14 -21.31
C ALA A 589 28.47 7.77 -21.83
N THR A 590 29.46 7.70 -20.95
CA THR A 590 30.87 7.40 -21.28
C THR A 590 31.29 5.96 -20.95
N ARG A 591 30.44 5.20 -20.22
CA ARG A 591 30.73 3.83 -19.77
C ARG A 591 31.20 2.89 -20.88
N GLU A 592 30.61 2.96 -22.07
CA GLU A 592 30.97 2.06 -23.17
C GLU A 592 32.42 2.31 -23.64
N GLU A 593 32.78 3.57 -23.87
CA GLU A 593 34.13 3.97 -24.30
C GLU A 593 35.16 3.71 -23.20
N ARG A 594 34.82 4.03 -21.95
CA ARG A 594 35.68 3.81 -20.78
C ARG A 594 35.94 2.33 -20.52
N ALA A 595 34.94 1.47 -20.65
CA ALA A 595 35.11 0.02 -20.50
C ALA A 595 36.07 -0.55 -21.55
N VAL A 596 35.99 -0.06 -22.80
CA VAL A 596 36.90 -0.45 -23.89
C VAL A 596 38.32 0.04 -23.61
N ALA A 597 38.47 1.30 -23.18
CA ALA A 597 39.77 1.85 -22.81
C ALA A 597 40.41 1.10 -21.63
N LEU A 598 39.63 0.74 -20.61
CA LEU A 598 40.11 -0.04 -19.47
C LEU A 598 40.54 -1.45 -19.91
N LEU A 599 39.74 -2.12 -20.75
CA LEU A 599 40.07 -3.45 -21.26
C LEU A 599 41.34 -3.45 -22.10
N ALA A 600 41.58 -2.41 -22.90
CA ALA A 600 42.79 -2.27 -23.70
C ALA A 600 44.05 -2.07 -22.84
N ARG A 601 43.93 -1.41 -21.68
CA ARG A 601 45.03 -1.17 -20.74
C ARG A 601 45.27 -2.36 -19.81
N GLU A 602 44.20 -2.97 -19.32
CA GLU A 602 44.21 -4.06 -18.35
C GLU A 602 43.22 -5.14 -18.81
N PRO A 603 43.68 -6.16 -19.56
CA PRO A 603 42.80 -7.20 -20.10
C PRO A 603 42.02 -7.98 -19.03
N SER A 604 42.55 -8.12 -17.81
CA SER A 604 41.85 -8.80 -16.71
C SER A 604 40.58 -8.05 -16.26
N ALA A 605 40.42 -6.77 -16.62
CA ALA A 605 39.22 -5.97 -16.36
C ALA A 605 37.96 -6.57 -16.97
N ALA A 606 38.10 -7.49 -17.94
CA ALA A 606 37.01 -8.31 -18.45
C ALA A 606 36.24 -9.05 -17.34
N ALA A 607 36.86 -9.34 -16.18
CA ALA A 607 36.19 -9.99 -15.05
C ALA A 607 35.21 -9.08 -14.27
N LEU A 608 35.38 -7.75 -14.36
CA LEU A 608 34.55 -6.79 -13.65
C LEU A 608 33.10 -6.84 -14.13
N LYS A 609 32.13 -6.90 -13.22
CA LYS A 609 30.70 -6.98 -13.56
C LYS A 609 30.24 -5.86 -14.50
N SER A 610 30.69 -4.63 -14.27
CA SER A 610 30.38 -3.46 -15.09
C SER A 610 30.92 -3.57 -16.52
N VAL A 611 32.15 -4.05 -16.70
CA VAL A 611 32.76 -4.31 -18.01
C VAL A 611 32.07 -5.49 -18.70
N ARG A 612 31.82 -6.60 -17.99
CA ARG A 612 31.06 -7.75 -18.51
C ARG A 612 29.71 -7.35 -19.05
N GLU A 613 28.99 -6.47 -18.36
CA GLU A 613 27.71 -5.93 -18.81
C GLU A 613 27.85 -5.19 -20.15
N VAL A 614 28.87 -4.35 -20.32
CA VAL A 614 29.15 -3.63 -21.58
C VAL A 614 29.49 -4.60 -22.71
N LEU A 615 30.41 -5.54 -22.48
CA LEU A 615 30.82 -6.55 -23.48
C LEU A 615 29.62 -7.41 -23.91
N SER A 616 28.82 -7.85 -22.95
CA SER A 616 27.66 -8.70 -23.20
C SER A 616 26.52 -7.96 -23.91
N ALA A 617 26.27 -6.69 -23.54
CA ALA A 617 25.09 -5.94 -23.99
C ALA A 617 25.32 -5.06 -25.23
N ARG A 618 26.53 -4.53 -25.41
CA ARG A 618 26.86 -3.46 -26.38
C ARG A 618 28.03 -3.84 -27.30
N ARG A 619 29.16 -4.26 -26.72
CA ARG A 619 30.42 -4.56 -27.43
C ARG A 619 30.64 -6.07 -27.59
N SER A 620 29.69 -6.74 -28.24
CA SER A 620 29.73 -8.20 -28.47
C SER A 620 30.90 -8.63 -29.36
N ASP A 621 31.50 -7.69 -30.09
CA ASP A 621 32.73 -7.86 -30.88
C ASP A 621 33.95 -8.15 -30.00
N LEU A 622 33.98 -7.62 -28.76
CA LEU A 622 35.08 -7.82 -27.80
C LEU A 622 34.77 -8.92 -26.77
N LEU A 623 33.61 -9.57 -26.86
CA LEU A 623 33.15 -10.56 -25.87
C LEU A 623 34.01 -11.82 -25.84
N ASP A 624 34.71 -12.12 -26.93
CA ASP A 624 35.52 -13.35 -27.08
C ASP A 624 36.65 -13.44 -26.05
N VAL A 625 37.06 -12.33 -25.44
CA VAL A 625 38.00 -12.29 -24.30
C VAL A 625 37.50 -13.10 -23.09
N LEU A 626 36.18 -13.26 -22.94
CA LEU A 626 35.57 -14.08 -21.88
C LEU A 626 35.18 -15.48 -22.36
N LEU A 627 34.97 -15.66 -23.66
CA LEU A 627 34.41 -16.89 -24.24
C LEU A 627 35.46 -17.86 -24.76
N THR A 628 36.63 -17.36 -25.16
CA THR A 628 37.69 -18.14 -25.82
C THR A 628 38.90 -18.26 -24.90
N GLY A 629 39.61 -19.39 -24.97
CA GLY A 629 40.80 -19.64 -24.16
C GLY A 629 40.57 -19.51 -22.64
N GLN A 630 41.65 -19.24 -21.91
CA GLN A 630 41.59 -18.77 -20.53
C GLN A 630 41.41 -17.24 -20.52
N PRO A 631 40.55 -16.69 -19.64
CA PRO A 631 40.44 -15.25 -19.50
C PRO A 631 41.79 -14.66 -19.03
N PRO A 632 42.11 -13.42 -19.40
CA PRO A 632 43.36 -12.80 -18.98
C PRO A 632 43.40 -12.67 -17.45
N SER A 633 44.43 -13.23 -16.83
CA SER A 633 44.74 -12.97 -15.43
C SER A 633 45.41 -11.60 -15.28
N GLY A 634 45.34 -11.03 -14.08
CA GLY A 634 45.91 -9.75 -13.76
C GLY A 634 45.22 -9.14 -12.55
N ARG A 635 45.21 -7.81 -12.50
CA ARG A 635 44.72 -7.03 -11.35
C ARG A 635 43.27 -7.33 -10.94
N PHE A 636 42.39 -7.66 -11.88
CA PHE A 636 40.96 -7.89 -11.60
C PHE A 636 40.57 -9.37 -11.62
N LEU A 637 41.50 -10.27 -11.95
CA LEU A 637 41.28 -11.71 -11.98
C LEU A 637 42.59 -12.45 -11.66
N ARG A 638 42.67 -13.10 -10.49
CA ARG A 638 43.85 -13.90 -10.13
C ARG A 638 43.87 -15.20 -10.94
N GLU A 639 45.05 -15.78 -11.19
CA GLU A 639 45.21 -16.99 -12.01
C GLU A 639 44.39 -18.19 -11.50
N ASP A 640 44.29 -18.35 -10.18
CA ASP A 640 43.53 -19.44 -9.55
C ASP A 640 42.05 -19.11 -9.29
N SER A 641 41.57 -17.95 -9.74
CA SER A 641 40.16 -17.55 -9.54
C SER A 641 39.23 -18.29 -10.48
N ALA A 642 38.02 -18.59 -10.00
CA ALA A 642 36.96 -19.13 -10.84
C ALA A 642 36.71 -18.24 -12.07
N ARG A 643 36.59 -18.87 -13.24
CA ARG A 643 36.38 -18.15 -14.50
C ARG A 643 35.11 -17.30 -14.45
N PRO A 644 35.17 -15.99 -14.73
CA PRO A 644 33.98 -15.16 -14.82
C PRO A 644 33.15 -15.51 -16.06
N LEU A 645 31.86 -15.80 -15.86
CA LEU A 645 30.91 -15.96 -16.96
C LEU A 645 30.47 -14.58 -17.50
N PRO A 646 30.18 -14.46 -18.82
CA PRO A 646 29.56 -13.26 -19.39
C PRO A 646 28.12 -13.10 -18.89
N VAL A 647 27.52 -11.92 -19.09
CA VAL A 647 26.15 -11.66 -18.64
C VAL A 647 25.15 -12.29 -19.62
N LEU A 648 24.69 -13.49 -19.28
CA LEU A 648 23.91 -14.36 -20.17
C LEU A 648 22.53 -13.79 -20.57
N THR A 649 21.96 -12.82 -19.84
CA THR A 649 20.68 -12.17 -20.21
C THR A 649 20.72 -11.47 -21.58
N HIS A 650 21.92 -11.16 -22.09
CA HIS A 650 22.11 -10.60 -23.43
C HIS A 650 22.49 -11.64 -24.49
N ALA A 651 22.53 -12.94 -24.17
CA ALA A 651 23.00 -14.00 -25.07
C ALA A 651 22.24 -14.07 -26.41
N SER A 652 20.97 -13.68 -26.42
CA SER A 652 20.17 -13.51 -27.65
C SER A 652 20.76 -12.54 -28.69
N ARG A 653 21.72 -11.69 -28.29
CA ARG A 653 22.41 -10.72 -29.15
C ARG A 653 23.69 -11.26 -29.77
N TRP A 654 24.23 -12.37 -29.28
CA TRP A 654 25.56 -12.87 -29.66
C TRP A 654 25.53 -13.71 -30.93
N LEU A 655 26.70 -13.95 -31.53
CA LEU A 655 26.84 -14.89 -32.67
C LEU A 655 26.59 -16.34 -32.23
N PRO A 656 26.20 -17.25 -33.13
CA PRO A 656 26.03 -18.67 -32.80
C PRO A 656 27.27 -19.29 -32.12
N ARG A 657 28.47 -19.07 -32.68
CA ARG A 657 29.74 -19.53 -32.08
C ARG A 657 29.98 -19.01 -30.66
N GLN A 658 29.51 -17.80 -30.36
CA GLN A 658 29.63 -17.19 -29.03
C GLN A 658 28.61 -17.77 -28.05
N GLN A 659 27.39 -18.07 -28.50
CA GLN A 659 26.37 -18.73 -27.69
C GLN A 659 26.80 -20.17 -27.35
N GLU A 660 27.37 -20.89 -28.31
CA GLU A 660 27.93 -22.23 -28.09
C GLU A 660 29.07 -22.21 -27.07
N ALA A 661 30.02 -21.28 -27.21
CA ALA A 661 31.10 -21.10 -26.25
C ALA A 661 30.57 -20.78 -24.85
N ALA A 662 29.61 -19.86 -24.73
CA ALA A 662 28.98 -19.52 -23.47
C ALA A 662 28.27 -20.72 -22.82
N ALA A 663 27.61 -21.57 -23.62
CA ALA A 663 26.95 -22.78 -23.13
C ALA A 663 27.97 -23.78 -22.58
N ARG A 664 29.10 -24.00 -23.27
CA ARG A 664 30.19 -24.88 -22.78
C ARG A 664 30.76 -24.39 -21.45
N LEU A 665 30.99 -23.08 -21.31
CA LEU A 665 31.51 -22.49 -20.07
C LEU A 665 30.51 -22.57 -18.93
N THR A 666 29.23 -22.32 -19.21
CA THR A 666 28.16 -22.47 -18.22
C THR A 666 28.04 -23.93 -17.78
N ALA A 667 28.17 -24.88 -18.70
CA ALA A 667 28.17 -26.30 -18.39
C ALA A 667 29.33 -26.69 -17.47
N ALA A 668 30.54 -26.18 -17.74
CA ALA A 668 31.69 -26.37 -16.86
C ALA A 668 31.43 -25.81 -15.45
N ALA A 669 30.87 -24.60 -15.35
CA ALA A 669 30.53 -23.98 -14.06
C ALA A 669 29.47 -24.77 -13.26
N VAL A 670 28.49 -25.39 -13.93
CA VAL A 670 27.50 -26.24 -13.24
C VAL A 670 28.11 -27.57 -12.75
N ARG A 671 29.09 -28.11 -13.50
CA ARG A 671 29.78 -29.37 -13.17
C ARG A 671 30.93 -29.21 -12.18
N ASP A 672 31.33 -27.98 -11.86
CA ASP A 672 32.35 -27.70 -10.86
C ASP A 672 31.85 -28.11 -9.47
N GLU A 673 32.40 -29.21 -8.95
CA GLU A 673 32.05 -29.74 -7.62
C GLU A 673 32.68 -28.93 -6.48
N SER A 674 33.70 -28.11 -6.76
CA SER A 674 34.28 -27.19 -5.78
C SER A 674 33.40 -25.96 -5.54
N ALA A 675 32.53 -25.62 -6.49
CA ALA A 675 31.59 -24.52 -6.40
C ALA A 675 30.40 -24.85 -5.47
N THR A 676 29.86 -23.82 -4.82
CA THR A 676 28.69 -23.97 -3.95
C THR A 676 27.44 -24.37 -4.76
N LEU A 677 26.48 -25.05 -4.12
CA LEU A 677 25.18 -25.34 -4.76
C LEU A 677 24.46 -24.07 -5.22
N TYR A 678 24.66 -22.95 -4.52
CA TYR A 678 24.10 -21.67 -4.92
C TYR A 678 24.65 -21.20 -6.28
N GLU A 679 25.97 -21.23 -6.47
CA GLU A 679 26.62 -20.83 -7.72
C GLU A 679 26.21 -21.75 -8.88
N ARG A 680 26.22 -23.06 -8.65
CA ARG A 680 25.83 -24.07 -9.64
C ARG A 680 24.36 -23.91 -10.05
N THR A 681 23.44 -23.70 -9.10
CA THR A 681 22.03 -23.42 -9.43
C THR A 681 21.84 -22.06 -10.10
N SER A 682 22.64 -21.05 -9.79
CA SER A 682 22.62 -19.76 -10.49
C SER A 682 23.01 -19.94 -11.96
N ALA A 683 24.09 -20.68 -12.23
CA ALA A 683 24.52 -21.00 -13.59
C ALA A 683 23.45 -21.76 -14.39
N ILE A 684 22.76 -22.74 -13.78
CA ILE A 684 21.61 -23.42 -14.40
C ILE A 684 20.49 -22.43 -14.77
N ARG A 685 20.14 -21.49 -13.87
CA ARG A 685 19.09 -20.50 -14.14
C ARG A 685 19.48 -19.53 -15.26
N GLU A 686 20.73 -19.12 -15.30
CA GLU A 686 21.24 -18.20 -16.32
C GLU A 686 21.40 -18.87 -17.69
N ALA A 687 21.67 -20.19 -17.74
CA ALA A 687 21.73 -20.98 -18.97
C ALA A 687 20.45 -20.85 -19.82
N ALA A 688 19.29 -20.63 -19.18
CA ALA A 688 18.03 -20.44 -19.89
C ALA A 688 18.03 -19.22 -20.84
N GLN A 689 18.94 -18.27 -20.64
CA GLN A 689 19.06 -17.10 -21.50
C GLN A 689 19.84 -17.38 -22.80
N ILE A 690 20.58 -18.49 -22.87
CA ILE A 690 21.39 -18.87 -24.02
C ILE A 690 20.50 -19.53 -25.08
N PRO A 691 20.32 -18.93 -26.27
CA PRO A 691 19.56 -19.55 -27.34
C PRO A 691 20.23 -20.84 -27.84
N ASP A 692 19.43 -21.75 -28.38
CA ASP A 692 19.81 -23.04 -29.02
C ASP A 692 20.49 -24.08 -28.12
N HIS A 693 21.38 -23.68 -27.21
CA HIS A 693 22.17 -24.57 -26.36
C HIS A 693 21.71 -24.60 -24.90
N GLY A 694 21.08 -23.53 -24.42
CA GLY A 694 20.71 -23.39 -23.00
C GLY A 694 19.73 -24.47 -22.52
N LEU A 695 18.72 -24.81 -23.33
CA LEU A 695 17.76 -25.85 -22.98
C LEU A 695 18.40 -27.25 -22.93
N ALA A 696 19.29 -27.56 -23.88
CA ALA A 696 20.01 -28.82 -23.90
C ALA A 696 20.84 -28.99 -22.62
N LEU A 697 21.56 -27.95 -22.22
CA LEU A 697 22.31 -27.94 -20.96
C LEU A 697 21.40 -28.15 -19.74
N ILE A 698 20.27 -27.43 -19.68
CA ILE A 698 19.33 -27.55 -18.54
C ILE A 698 18.79 -28.99 -18.43
N ARG A 699 18.47 -29.64 -19.55
CA ARG A 699 17.95 -31.02 -19.59
C ARG A 699 18.90 -32.06 -19.01
N GLU A 700 20.20 -31.84 -19.08
CA GLU A 700 21.17 -32.73 -18.45
C GLU A 700 21.00 -32.80 -16.93
N PHE A 701 20.48 -31.73 -16.31
CA PHE A 701 20.33 -31.63 -14.87
C PHE A 701 18.90 -31.87 -14.37
N THR A 702 17.87 -31.94 -15.21
CA THR A 702 16.47 -32.16 -14.77
C THR A 702 16.28 -33.49 -14.06
N SER A 703 17.15 -34.47 -14.35
CA SER A 703 17.19 -35.79 -13.73
C SER A 703 18.32 -35.97 -12.71
N SER A 704 19.03 -34.91 -12.32
CA SER A 704 20.15 -34.99 -11.37
C SER A 704 19.73 -35.65 -10.05
N GLU A 705 20.61 -36.48 -9.47
CA GLU A 705 20.43 -37.06 -8.14
C GLU A 705 20.43 -35.98 -7.05
N ASN A 706 21.10 -34.84 -7.30
CA ASN A 706 21.02 -33.68 -6.44
C ASN A 706 19.70 -32.93 -6.66
N THR A 707 18.77 -33.06 -5.70
CA THR A 707 17.44 -32.43 -5.75
C THR A 707 17.48 -30.92 -5.99
N VAL A 708 18.47 -30.21 -5.44
CA VAL A 708 18.59 -28.75 -5.58
C VAL A 708 18.95 -28.36 -7.02
N LEU A 709 19.83 -29.12 -7.67
CA LEU A 709 20.18 -28.92 -9.08
C LEU A 709 19.02 -29.30 -10.01
N ALA A 710 18.36 -30.44 -9.75
CA ALA A 710 17.21 -30.90 -10.54
C ALA A 710 16.04 -29.91 -10.49
N GLU A 711 15.71 -29.39 -9.30
CA GLU A 711 14.66 -28.38 -9.16
C GLU A 711 15.02 -27.06 -9.81
N ALA A 712 16.28 -26.62 -9.70
CA ALA A 712 16.74 -25.42 -10.42
C ALA A 712 16.63 -25.59 -11.94
N ALA A 713 16.97 -26.76 -12.47
CA ALA A 713 16.85 -27.09 -13.89
C ALA A 713 15.40 -27.08 -14.37
N LEU A 714 14.49 -27.75 -13.66
CA LEU A 714 13.06 -27.75 -13.97
C LEU A 714 12.45 -26.34 -13.95
N ALA A 715 12.84 -25.51 -12.97
CA ALA A 715 12.41 -24.11 -12.92
C ALA A 715 12.97 -23.27 -14.07
N ALA A 716 14.20 -23.55 -14.51
CA ALA A 716 14.89 -22.83 -15.58
C ALA A 716 14.39 -23.21 -16.98
N ALA A 717 13.99 -24.47 -17.20
CA ALA A 717 13.56 -25.00 -18.50
C ALA A 717 12.44 -24.16 -19.14
N ALA A 718 11.44 -23.76 -18.35
CA ALA A 718 10.33 -22.92 -18.79
C ALA A 718 10.72 -21.45 -19.04
N ARG A 719 11.95 -21.03 -18.71
CA ARG A 719 12.45 -19.65 -18.91
C ARG A 719 13.29 -19.49 -20.17
N THR A 720 13.43 -20.54 -20.96
CA THR A 720 14.14 -20.54 -22.24
C THR A 720 13.37 -19.74 -23.31
N VAL A 721 13.98 -19.59 -24.49
CA VAL A 721 13.35 -18.92 -25.64
C VAL A 721 12.17 -19.71 -26.23
N GLU A 722 12.04 -21.00 -25.89
CA GLU A 722 10.98 -21.89 -26.38
C GLU A 722 10.25 -22.60 -25.22
N PRO A 723 9.55 -21.84 -24.37
CA PRO A 723 8.91 -22.38 -23.17
C PRO A 723 7.85 -23.43 -23.48
N ALA A 724 7.17 -23.38 -24.63
CA ALA A 724 6.17 -24.38 -25.02
C ALA A 724 6.77 -25.78 -25.24
N ALA A 725 8.04 -25.87 -25.66
CA ALA A 725 8.71 -27.12 -26.03
C ALA A 725 9.00 -28.04 -24.82
N VAL A 726 8.92 -27.51 -23.60
CA VAL A 726 9.19 -28.24 -22.36
C VAL A 726 7.92 -28.60 -21.59
N LEU A 727 6.73 -28.28 -22.11
CA LEU A 727 5.48 -28.51 -21.38
C LEU A 727 5.31 -29.99 -21.02
N ASP A 728 5.44 -30.89 -21.98
CA ASP A 728 5.23 -32.33 -21.78
C ASP A 728 6.27 -32.91 -20.78
N GLU A 729 7.52 -32.47 -20.87
CA GLU A 729 8.60 -32.82 -19.94
C GLU A 729 8.28 -32.38 -18.50
N LEU A 730 7.79 -31.15 -18.31
CA LEU A 730 7.42 -30.66 -16.98
C LEU A 730 6.18 -31.37 -16.41
N LEU A 731 5.20 -31.68 -17.25
CA LEU A 731 3.98 -32.40 -16.82
C LEU A 731 4.25 -33.87 -16.49
N ALA A 732 5.30 -34.48 -17.04
CA ALA A 732 5.72 -35.85 -16.68
C ALA A 732 6.08 -35.98 -15.19
N HIS A 733 6.52 -34.91 -14.53
CA HIS A 733 6.85 -34.90 -13.10
C HIS A 733 5.65 -34.71 -12.16
N SER A 734 4.42 -34.66 -12.69
CA SER A 734 3.21 -34.29 -11.93
C SER A 734 2.80 -35.29 -10.83
N GLY A 735 3.28 -36.54 -10.90
CA GLY A 735 3.08 -37.58 -9.87
C GLY A 735 4.19 -37.65 -8.81
N GLY A 736 5.40 -37.16 -9.09
CA GLY A 736 6.57 -37.32 -8.22
C GLY A 736 6.82 -36.16 -7.25
N ASP A 737 7.93 -36.21 -6.52
CA ASP A 737 8.32 -35.16 -5.55
C ASP A 737 8.72 -33.84 -6.20
N ARG A 738 9.25 -33.90 -7.43
CA ARG A 738 9.62 -32.73 -8.22
C ARG A 738 8.41 -31.92 -8.75
N ALA A 739 7.18 -32.42 -8.60
CA ALA A 739 5.96 -31.73 -9.00
C ALA A 739 5.85 -30.32 -8.41
N ARG A 740 6.36 -30.12 -7.18
CA ARG A 740 6.33 -28.82 -6.46
C ARG A 740 7.08 -27.70 -7.17
N VAL A 741 7.97 -28.02 -8.12
CA VAL A 741 8.64 -27.05 -8.99
C VAL A 741 8.19 -27.19 -10.43
N ALA A 742 8.17 -28.43 -10.97
CA ALA A 742 7.87 -28.68 -12.37
C ALA A 742 6.48 -28.19 -12.80
N VAL A 743 5.44 -28.44 -11.99
CA VAL A 743 4.06 -28.04 -12.33
C VAL A 743 3.88 -26.52 -12.30
N TYR A 744 4.54 -25.84 -11.36
CA TYR A 744 4.50 -24.37 -11.32
C TYR A 744 5.30 -23.75 -12.47
N ALA A 745 6.43 -24.36 -12.86
CA ALA A 745 7.17 -23.96 -14.07
C ALA A 745 6.35 -24.19 -15.34
N ALA A 746 5.56 -25.28 -15.40
CA ALA A 746 4.68 -25.60 -16.51
C ALA A 746 3.63 -24.51 -16.77
N GLY A 747 3.28 -23.68 -15.78
CA GLY A 747 2.37 -22.55 -15.98
C GLY A 747 2.87 -21.54 -17.02
N ARG A 748 4.18 -21.31 -17.11
CA ARG A 748 4.77 -20.44 -18.16
C ARG A 748 4.81 -21.15 -19.51
N ALA A 749 5.18 -22.43 -19.54
CA ALA A 749 5.14 -23.25 -20.75
C ALA A 749 3.72 -23.28 -21.34
N ALA A 750 2.71 -23.56 -20.52
CA ALA A 750 1.31 -23.57 -20.88
C ALA A 750 0.83 -22.22 -21.44
N ALA A 751 1.27 -21.09 -20.87
CA ALA A 751 0.90 -19.77 -21.36
C ALA A 751 1.47 -19.46 -22.77
N ALA A 752 2.55 -20.14 -23.15
CA ALA A 752 3.17 -20.04 -24.47
C ALA A 752 2.69 -21.11 -25.46
N THR A 753 2.02 -22.16 -24.98
CA THR A 753 1.46 -23.24 -25.83
C THR A 753 0.12 -22.83 -26.46
N ALA A 754 -0.08 -23.21 -27.72
CA ALA A 754 -1.33 -22.99 -28.43
C ALA A 754 -2.50 -23.69 -27.71
N PRO A 755 -3.69 -23.05 -27.57
CA PRO A 755 -4.80 -23.61 -26.81
C PRO A 755 -5.33 -24.95 -27.34
N SER A 756 -5.28 -25.18 -28.66
CA SER A 756 -5.58 -26.49 -29.28
C SER A 756 -4.72 -27.63 -28.71
N ALA A 757 -3.40 -27.41 -28.63
CA ALA A 757 -2.46 -28.37 -28.07
C ALA A 757 -2.60 -28.46 -26.54
N LEU A 758 -2.71 -27.32 -25.85
CA LEU A 758 -2.79 -27.23 -24.39
C LEU A 758 -4.01 -27.95 -23.82
N ALA A 759 -5.17 -27.84 -24.47
CA ALA A 759 -6.42 -28.47 -24.04
C ALA A 759 -6.25 -29.99 -23.90
N HIS A 760 -5.58 -30.63 -24.86
CA HIS A 760 -5.31 -32.06 -24.83
C HIS A 760 -4.44 -32.44 -23.61
N ARG A 761 -3.33 -31.74 -23.38
CA ARG A 761 -2.40 -32.02 -22.27
C ARG A 761 -3.07 -31.85 -20.91
N ILE A 762 -3.84 -30.78 -20.73
CA ILE A 762 -4.55 -30.55 -19.47
C ILE A 762 -5.64 -31.60 -19.25
N THR A 763 -6.35 -32.00 -20.31
CA THR A 763 -7.38 -33.05 -20.20
C THR A 763 -6.78 -34.37 -19.74
N GLU A 764 -5.65 -34.79 -20.30
CA GLU A 764 -4.94 -36.01 -19.88
C GLU A 764 -4.42 -35.94 -18.44
N LEU A 765 -4.00 -34.75 -17.98
CA LEU A 765 -3.49 -34.57 -16.63
C LEU A 765 -4.62 -34.59 -15.57
N LEU A 766 -5.83 -34.19 -15.97
CA LEU A 766 -7.02 -34.20 -15.13
C LEU A 766 -7.73 -35.57 -15.12
N ASP A 767 -7.27 -36.55 -15.91
CA ASP A 767 -7.83 -37.90 -15.91
C ASP A 767 -7.68 -38.56 -14.52
N PRO A 768 -8.79 -39.05 -13.91
CA PRO A 768 -8.75 -39.80 -12.66
C PRO A 768 -7.86 -41.05 -12.73
N GLY A 769 -7.76 -41.69 -13.91
CA GLY A 769 -7.00 -42.93 -14.10
C GLY A 769 -5.48 -42.77 -14.13
N ARG A 770 -4.96 -41.54 -14.15
CA ARG A 770 -3.52 -41.25 -14.19
C ARG A 770 -2.95 -41.06 -12.78
N GLU A 771 -1.74 -41.55 -12.53
CA GLU A 771 -1.06 -41.33 -11.25
C GLU A 771 -0.48 -39.90 -11.17
N VAL A 772 -1.25 -38.97 -10.56
CA VAL A 772 -0.93 -37.54 -10.49
C VAL A 772 -1.23 -37.01 -9.09
N LYS A 773 -0.35 -36.19 -8.51
CA LYS A 773 -0.62 -35.55 -7.20
C LYS A 773 -1.84 -34.64 -7.28
N VAL A 774 -2.66 -34.63 -6.24
CA VAL A 774 -3.87 -33.78 -6.18
C VAL A 774 -3.50 -32.30 -6.34
N THR A 775 -2.38 -31.85 -5.77
CA THR A 775 -1.86 -30.48 -5.93
C THR A 775 -1.56 -30.13 -7.38
N SER A 776 -1.01 -31.08 -8.16
CA SER A 776 -0.76 -30.93 -9.59
C SER A 776 -2.05 -30.79 -10.39
N ARG A 777 -3.07 -31.62 -10.08
CA ARG A 777 -4.41 -31.50 -10.70
C ARG A 777 -5.09 -30.17 -10.39
N LYS A 778 -4.95 -29.67 -9.15
CA LYS A 778 -5.46 -28.34 -8.78
C LYS A 778 -4.84 -27.26 -9.64
N GLU A 779 -3.53 -27.30 -9.88
CA GLU A 779 -2.86 -26.32 -10.74
C GLU A 779 -3.25 -26.48 -12.21
N ALA A 780 -3.40 -27.71 -12.71
CA ALA A 780 -3.91 -27.98 -14.05
C ALA A 780 -5.30 -27.35 -14.27
N ALA A 781 -6.20 -27.48 -13.29
CA ALA A 781 -7.52 -26.84 -13.33
C ALA A 781 -7.41 -25.30 -13.39
N ARG A 782 -6.51 -24.69 -12.61
CA ARG A 782 -6.25 -23.23 -12.67
C ARG A 782 -5.69 -22.80 -14.02
N LEU A 783 -4.79 -23.58 -14.61
CA LEU A 783 -4.26 -23.33 -15.94
C LEU A 783 -5.35 -23.45 -17.01
N ALA A 784 -6.24 -24.45 -16.93
CA ALA A 784 -7.39 -24.57 -17.82
C ALA A 784 -8.28 -23.32 -17.76
N ALA A 785 -8.72 -22.94 -16.55
CA ALA A 785 -9.59 -21.79 -16.36
C ALA A 785 -8.97 -20.46 -16.82
N ARG A 786 -7.65 -20.32 -16.73
CA ARG A 786 -6.93 -19.10 -17.11
C ARG A 786 -6.54 -19.03 -18.59
N LEU A 787 -6.20 -20.16 -19.21
CA LEU A 787 -5.51 -20.17 -20.51
C LEU A 787 -6.34 -20.74 -21.67
N LEU A 788 -7.33 -21.60 -21.38
CA LEU A 788 -8.20 -22.19 -22.40
C LEU A 788 -9.41 -21.28 -22.71
N PRO A 789 -10.04 -21.44 -23.88
CA PRO A 789 -11.34 -20.85 -24.17
C PRO A 789 -12.36 -21.17 -23.05
N PRO A 790 -13.19 -20.21 -22.59
CA PRO A 790 -14.14 -20.43 -21.50
C PRO A 790 -15.04 -21.65 -21.71
N ALA A 791 -15.52 -21.89 -22.93
CA ALA A 791 -16.33 -23.06 -23.27
C ALA A 791 -15.63 -24.40 -22.94
N LEU A 792 -14.33 -24.50 -23.24
CA LEU A 792 -13.54 -25.70 -22.93
C LEU A 792 -13.22 -25.80 -21.44
N ALA A 793 -12.86 -24.68 -20.81
CA ALA A 793 -12.59 -24.64 -19.38
C ALA A 793 -13.80 -25.08 -18.56
N VAL A 794 -15.00 -24.60 -18.88
CA VAL A 794 -16.27 -24.99 -18.22
C VAL A 794 -16.53 -26.47 -18.39
N ALA A 795 -16.37 -27.01 -19.60
CA ALA A 795 -16.57 -28.44 -19.85
C ALA A 795 -15.63 -29.31 -18.99
N LEU A 796 -14.38 -28.88 -18.78
CA LEU A 796 -13.43 -29.56 -17.90
C LEU A 796 -13.83 -29.44 -16.42
N MET A 797 -14.22 -28.26 -15.94
CA MET A 797 -14.65 -28.07 -14.55
C MET A 797 -15.92 -28.87 -14.24
N GLY A 798 -16.89 -28.88 -15.16
CA GLY A 798 -18.11 -29.67 -15.03
C GLY A 798 -17.84 -31.18 -15.00
N ARG A 799 -16.82 -31.67 -15.72
CA ARG A 799 -16.38 -33.08 -15.65
C ARG A 799 -15.81 -33.41 -14.27
N ILE A 800 -14.94 -32.56 -13.73
CA ILE A 800 -14.38 -32.72 -12.37
C ILE A 800 -15.48 -32.76 -11.30
N GLY A 801 -16.49 -31.89 -11.42
CA GLY A 801 -17.59 -31.84 -10.46
C GLY A 801 -18.45 -33.09 -10.45
N ARG A 802 -18.81 -33.60 -11.64
CA ARG A 802 -19.71 -34.76 -11.81
C ARG A 802 -19.03 -36.09 -11.55
N ASP A 803 -17.71 -36.17 -11.68
CA ASP A 803 -16.96 -37.40 -11.48
C ASP A 803 -16.92 -37.79 -9.97
N PRO A 804 -17.45 -38.96 -9.58
CA PRO A 804 -17.40 -39.43 -8.19
C PRO A 804 -15.96 -39.67 -7.71
N ALA A 805 -15.05 -40.08 -8.60
CA ALA A 805 -13.67 -40.42 -8.26
C ALA A 805 -12.77 -39.18 -8.05
N SER A 806 -13.24 -37.99 -8.42
CA SER A 806 -12.49 -36.75 -8.27
C SER A 806 -12.33 -36.33 -6.79
N HIS A 807 -11.10 -36.00 -6.40
CA HIS A 807 -10.74 -35.63 -5.02
C HIS A 807 -11.51 -34.39 -4.51
N PRO A 808 -11.98 -34.36 -3.24
CA PRO A 808 -12.75 -33.24 -2.68
C PRO A 808 -12.12 -31.86 -2.90
N ASP A 809 -10.83 -31.68 -2.56
CA ASP A 809 -10.17 -30.39 -2.78
C ASP A 809 -10.07 -29.96 -4.26
N LEU A 810 -10.02 -30.91 -5.19
CA LEU A 810 -10.00 -30.58 -6.63
C LEU A 810 -11.38 -30.07 -7.06
N LYS A 811 -12.45 -30.70 -6.59
CA LYS A 811 -13.83 -30.22 -6.77
C LYS A 811 -14.00 -28.81 -6.21
N ALA A 812 -13.52 -28.56 -4.98
CA ALA A 812 -13.54 -27.23 -4.36
C ALA A 812 -12.75 -26.17 -5.15
N VAL A 813 -11.65 -26.55 -5.82
CA VAL A 813 -10.93 -25.67 -6.75
C VAL A 813 -11.74 -25.41 -8.02
N ALA A 814 -12.29 -26.46 -8.66
CA ALA A 814 -13.08 -26.33 -9.87
C ALA A 814 -14.31 -25.43 -9.68
N MET A 815 -14.99 -25.55 -8.54
CA MET A 815 -16.10 -24.67 -8.17
C MET A 815 -15.67 -23.20 -8.05
N ARG A 816 -14.57 -22.91 -7.34
CA ARG A 816 -14.09 -21.53 -7.21
C ARG A 816 -13.70 -20.92 -8.56
N LEU A 817 -13.17 -21.74 -9.46
CA LEU A 817 -12.85 -21.32 -10.83
C LEU A 817 -14.11 -21.07 -11.68
N ALA A 818 -15.21 -21.79 -11.43
CA ALA A 818 -16.47 -21.60 -12.14
C ALA A 818 -17.06 -20.20 -11.97
N LEU A 819 -16.76 -19.50 -10.87
CA LEU A 819 -17.12 -18.09 -10.69
C LEU A 819 -16.61 -17.20 -11.84
N GLY A 820 -15.38 -17.44 -12.30
CA GLY A 820 -14.77 -16.71 -13.41
C GLY A 820 -15.22 -17.17 -14.79
N LEU A 821 -16.05 -18.22 -14.85
CA LEU A 821 -16.56 -18.81 -16.09
C LEU A 821 -18.06 -18.56 -16.30
N LEU A 822 -18.71 -17.87 -15.36
CA LEU A 822 -20.02 -17.27 -15.58
C LEU A 822 -19.93 -16.31 -16.79
N PRO A 823 -20.85 -16.40 -17.77
CA PRO A 823 -22.25 -16.82 -17.64
C PRO A 823 -22.59 -18.27 -18.06
N ALA A 824 -21.62 -19.16 -18.30
CA ALA A 824 -21.94 -20.49 -18.82
C ALA A 824 -22.85 -21.30 -17.88
N GLU A 825 -23.95 -21.88 -18.37
CA GLU A 825 -24.93 -22.58 -17.52
C GLU A 825 -24.34 -23.81 -16.81
N ALA A 826 -23.44 -24.54 -17.48
CA ALA A 826 -22.72 -25.65 -16.85
C ALA A 826 -21.80 -25.20 -15.68
N ALA A 827 -21.43 -23.92 -15.60
CA ALA A 827 -20.76 -23.38 -14.41
C ALA A 827 -21.74 -23.18 -13.25
N TRP A 828 -22.99 -22.82 -13.52
CA TRP A 828 -24.06 -22.76 -12.51
C TRP A 828 -24.41 -24.14 -11.96
N GLU A 829 -24.56 -25.15 -12.81
CA GLU A 829 -24.81 -26.53 -12.37
C GLU A 829 -23.75 -27.00 -11.36
N LEU A 830 -22.48 -26.65 -11.57
CA LEU A 830 -21.38 -26.97 -10.66
C LEU A 830 -21.51 -26.24 -9.31
N LEU A 831 -21.89 -24.97 -9.33
CA LEU A 831 -22.07 -24.16 -8.12
C LEU A 831 -23.31 -24.60 -7.31
N GLU A 832 -24.38 -24.99 -7.99
CA GLU A 832 -25.60 -25.52 -7.38
C GLU A 832 -25.38 -26.90 -6.74
N ALA A 833 -24.70 -27.81 -7.45
CA ALA A 833 -24.30 -29.11 -6.89
C ALA A 833 -23.43 -28.95 -5.64
N ALA A 834 -22.60 -27.90 -5.60
CA ALA A 834 -21.75 -27.62 -4.46
C ALA A 834 -22.47 -27.09 -3.22
N ALA A 835 -23.57 -26.35 -3.39
CA ALA A 835 -24.39 -25.91 -2.26
C ALA A 835 -25.05 -27.09 -1.54
N ALA A 836 -25.35 -28.17 -2.26
CA ALA A 836 -25.82 -29.45 -1.72
C ALA A 836 -24.67 -30.43 -1.36
N GLY A 837 -23.40 -30.01 -1.52
CA GLY A 837 -22.22 -30.86 -1.38
C GLY A 837 -21.60 -30.89 0.03
N SER A 838 -20.30 -31.17 0.10
CA SER A 838 -19.55 -31.26 1.36
C SER A 838 -19.50 -29.91 2.13
N PRO A 839 -19.24 -29.92 3.46
CA PRO A 839 -19.00 -28.70 4.24
C PRO A 839 -17.98 -27.74 3.63
N ASP A 840 -16.86 -28.26 3.11
CA ASP A 840 -15.82 -27.44 2.48
C ASP A 840 -16.29 -26.76 1.19
N SER A 841 -17.15 -27.45 0.43
CA SER A 841 -17.75 -26.90 -0.80
C SER A 841 -18.71 -25.74 -0.46
N ARG A 842 -19.52 -25.91 0.59
CA ARG A 842 -20.43 -24.87 1.10
C ARG A 842 -19.65 -23.67 1.67
N ALA A 843 -18.59 -23.92 2.43
CA ALA A 843 -17.72 -22.88 2.98
C ALA A 843 -17.14 -21.99 1.86
N ALA A 844 -16.63 -22.60 0.78
CA ALA A 844 -16.09 -21.85 -0.35
C ALA A 844 -17.13 -20.92 -1.04
N LEU A 845 -18.40 -21.32 -1.09
CA LEU A 845 -19.49 -20.46 -1.58
C LEU A 845 -19.76 -19.29 -0.62
N LEU A 846 -19.80 -19.58 0.69
CA LEU A 846 -20.08 -18.58 1.75
C LEU A 846 -18.97 -17.54 1.90
N ASP A 847 -17.71 -17.93 1.64
CA ASP A 847 -16.56 -17.03 1.65
C ASP A 847 -16.48 -16.11 0.42
N THR A 848 -17.33 -16.31 -0.58
CA THR A 848 -17.34 -15.49 -1.80
C THR A 848 -17.91 -14.11 -1.51
N ALA A 849 -17.13 -13.06 -1.81
CA ALA A 849 -17.58 -11.68 -1.66
C ALA A 849 -18.48 -11.26 -2.83
N PRO A 850 -19.57 -10.48 -2.62
CA PRO A 850 -20.51 -10.15 -3.70
C PRO A 850 -19.87 -9.47 -4.91
N LEU A 851 -18.87 -8.64 -4.65
CA LEU A 851 -18.21 -7.86 -5.68
C LEU A 851 -17.16 -8.66 -6.46
N THR A 852 -16.93 -9.95 -6.17
CA THR A 852 -16.19 -10.86 -7.06
C THR A 852 -17.11 -11.57 -8.05
N VAL A 853 -18.44 -11.42 -7.89
CA VAL A 853 -19.46 -11.93 -8.81
C VAL A 853 -19.97 -10.77 -9.67
N ARG A 854 -20.07 -11.01 -10.98
CA ARG A 854 -20.59 -10.04 -11.96
C ARG A 854 -21.99 -9.58 -11.54
N ALA A 855 -22.28 -8.29 -11.71
CA ALA A 855 -23.51 -7.66 -11.22
C ALA A 855 -24.80 -8.42 -11.63
N GLU A 856 -24.86 -8.88 -12.88
CA GLU A 856 -25.99 -9.65 -13.45
C GLU A 856 -26.24 -11.00 -12.77
N HIS A 857 -25.22 -11.58 -12.12
CA HIS A 857 -25.29 -12.89 -11.47
C HIS A 857 -25.48 -12.82 -9.96
N ARG A 858 -25.33 -11.65 -9.35
CA ARG A 858 -25.43 -11.49 -7.88
C ARG A 858 -26.77 -11.93 -7.30
N PRO A 859 -27.95 -11.68 -7.93
CA PRO A 859 -29.22 -12.17 -7.39
C PRO A 859 -29.31 -13.69 -7.34
N ARG A 860 -28.97 -14.39 -8.43
CA ARG A 860 -28.96 -15.87 -8.46
C ARG A 860 -27.92 -16.44 -7.47
N PHE A 861 -26.76 -15.79 -7.36
CA PHE A 861 -25.73 -16.21 -6.41
C PHE A 861 -26.13 -15.96 -4.95
N ALA A 862 -26.86 -14.88 -4.64
CA ALA A 862 -27.37 -14.61 -3.30
C ALA A 862 -28.31 -15.73 -2.81
N ARG A 863 -29.19 -16.23 -3.69
CA ARG A 863 -30.04 -17.40 -3.39
C ARG A 863 -29.21 -18.66 -3.15
N LEU A 864 -28.17 -18.88 -3.94
CA LEU A 864 -27.27 -20.01 -3.77
C LEU A 864 -26.54 -19.96 -2.42
N VAL A 865 -26.02 -18.78 -2.03
CA VAL A 865 -25.35 -18.57 -0.74
C VAL A 865 -26.33 -18.81 0.42
N ALA A 866 -27.57 -18.34 0.30
CA ALA A 866 -28.59 -18.62 1.31
C ALA A 866 -28.90 -20.12 1.42
N ALA A 867 -29.09 -20.82 0.29
CA ALA A 867 -29.32 -22.26 0.25
C ALA A 867 -28.15 -23.06 0.85
N ALA A 868 -26.91 -22.65 0.56
CA ALA A 868 -25.70 -23.31 1.06
C ALA A 868 -25.56 -23.29 2.59
N THR A 869 -26.35 -22.50 3.33
CA THR A 869 -26.33 -22.48 4.80
C THR A 869 -27.15 -23.61 5.45
N GLY A 870 -28.01 -24.29 4.68
CA GLY A 870 -28.74 -25.50 5.12
C GLY A 870 -29.81 -25.30 6.20
N VAL A 871 -30.19 -24.06 6.54
CA VAL A 871 -31.15 -23.76 7.63
C VAL A 871 -32.58 -24.27 7.30
N ARG A 872 -32.96 -24.33 6.03
CA ARG A 872 -34.31 -24.73 5.59
C ARG A 872 -34.59 -26.24 5.67
N ASP A 873 -33.56 -27.09 5.56
CA ASP A 873 -33.73 -28.54 5.41
C ASP A 873 -33.53 -29.31 6.71
N GLY A 874 -33.39 -28.63 7.86
CA GLY A 874 -33.11 -29.27 9.16
C GLY A 874 -31.70 -29.90 9.28
N ALA A 875 -31.01 -30.10 8.15
CA ALA A 875 -29.70 -30.72 7.99
C ALA A 875 -28.52 -29.75 8.20
N ALA A 876 -28.57 -28.92 9.26
CA ALA A 876 -27.47 -28.02 9.63
C ALA A 876 -26.25 -28.74 10.24
N ALA A 877 -26.02 -30.02 9.91
CA ALA A 877 -24.83 -30.73 10.33
C ALA A 877 -23.63 -30.25 9.48
N GLY A 878 -22.76 -29.44 10.08
CA GLY A 878 -21.38 -29.26 9.61
C GLY A 878 -20.97 -27.89 9.04
N ILE A 879 -21.78 -26.83 9.14
CA ILE A 879 -21.32 -25.47 8.76
C ILE A 879 -20.89 -24.69 10.00
N ALA A 880 -19.73 -24.04 9.90
CA ALA A 880 -19.21 -23.20 10.96
C ALA A 880 -20.11 -21.96 11.15
N PRO A 881 -20.61 -21.68 12.37
CA PRO A 881 -21.63 -20.63 12.56
C PRO A 881 -21.22 -19.19 12.21
N HIS A 882 -19.92 -18.91 12.14
CA HIS A 882 -19.42 -17.60 11.74
C HIS A 882 -19.74 -17.28 10.26
N HIS A 883 -20.06 -18.28 9.43
CA HIS A 883 -20.46 -18.05 8.03
C HIS A 883 -21.79 -17.27 7.90
N HIS A 884 -22.63 -17.20 8.94
CA HIS A 884 -23.81 -16.32 8.93
C HIS A 884 -23.43 -14.83 8.73
N LEU A 885 -22.22 -14.42 9.10
CA LEU A 885 -21.72 -13.07 8.90
C LEU A 885 -21.44 -12.73 7.41
N SER A 886 -21.51 -13.71 6.51
CA SER A 886 -21.41 -13.48 5.06
C SER A 886 -22.72 -12.98 4.44
N LEU A 887 -23.87 -13.44 4.96
CA LEU A 887 -25.22 -13.21 4.41
C LEU A 887 -25.65 -11.74 4.33
N PRO A 888 -25.30 -10.83 5.27
CA PRO A 888 -25.69 -9.43 5.18
C PRO A 888 -25.23 -8.74 3.89
N LYS A 889 -24.08 -9.17 3.35
CA LYS A 889 -23.53 -8.62 2.11
C LYS A 889 -24.34 -9.04 0.87
N TRP A 890 -25.12 -10.11 0.98
CA TRP A 890 -25.92 -10.71 -0.09
C TRP A 890 -27.40 -10.29 -0.06
N ALA A 891 -27.90 -9.85 1.09
CA ALA A 891 -29.29 -9.41 1.29
C ALA A 891 -29.70 -8.23 0.37
N ALA A 892 -28.74 -7.50 -0.19
CA ALA A 892 -28.99 -6.45 -1.18
C ALA A 892 -29.46 -6.97 -2.54
N TYR A 893 -29.18 -8.23 -2.85
CA TYR A 893 -29.39 -8.80 -4.19
C TYR A 893 -30.56 -9.79 -4.24
N ASP A 894 -30.96 -10.34 -3.09
CA ASP A 894 -32.13 -11.20 -2.92
C ASP A 894 -32.57 -11.15 -1.44
N PRO A 895 -33.88 -11.22 -1.11
CA PRO A 895 -34.36 -11.23 0.28
C PRO A 895 -34.07 -12.53 1.04
N GLU A 896 -33.81 -13.64 0.33
CA GLU A 896 -33.62 -14.98 0.90
C GLU A 896 -32.51 -15.07 1.98
N PRO A 897 -31.34 -14.43 1.86
CA PRO A 897 -30.35 -14.35 2.94
C PRO A 897 -30.90 -13.80 4.26
N ALA A 898 -31.80 -12.82 4.23
CA ALA A 898 -32.39 -12.23 5.43
C ALA A 898 -33.41 -13.19 6.07
N GLU A 899 -34.18 -13.90 5.25
CA GLU A 899 -35.14 -14.91 5.72
C GLU A 899 -34.42 -16.11 6.36
N THR A 900 -33.33 -16.55 5.75
CA THR A 900 -32.47 -17.61 6.29
C THR A 900 -31.87 -17.23 7.65
N LEU A 901 -31.46 -15.98 7.83
CA LEU A 901 -31.01 -15.47 9.13
C LEU A 901 -32.13 -15.41 10.16
N ARG A 902 -33.35 -15.02 9.76
CA ARG A 902 -34.53 -15.03 10.64
C ARG A 902 -34.78 -16.44 11.17
N LEU A 903 -34.83 -17.43 10.28
CA LEU A 903 -35.03 -18.84 10.66
C LEU A 903 -33.93 -19.33 11.62
N ALA A 904 -32.66 -19.01 11.34
CA ALA A 904 -31.54 -19.37 12.21
C ALA A 904 -31.63 -18.69 13.61
N VAL A 905 -32.15 -17.46 13.67
CA VAL A 905 -32.40 -16.74 14.93
C VAL A 905 -33.59 -17.33 15.70
N CYS A 906 -34.59 -17.92 15.04
CA CYS A 906 -35.74 -18.55 15.72
C CYS A 906 -35.53 -20.03 16.06
N ASP A 907 -34.51 -20.71 15.51
CA ASP A 907 -34.21 -22.12 15.80
C ASP A 907 -33.65 -22.30 17.22
N LEU A 908 -34.49 -22.59 18.21
CA LEU A 908 -34.13 -22.66 19.64
C LEU A 908 -33.28 -23.89 20.05
N THR A 909 -32.87 -24.75 19.12
CA THR A 909 -32.05 -25.92 19.44
C THR A 909 -30.69 -25.53 20.05
N PRO A 910 -30.08 -26.38 20.92
CA PRO A 910 -28.78 -26.11 21.54
C PRO A 910 -27.65 -26.22 20.50
N ARG A 911 -27.57 -25.20 19.65
CA ARG A 911 -26.53 -25.03 18.64
C ARG A 911 -25.69 -23.84 19.07
N GLY A 912 -24.44 -24.10 19.46
CA GLY A 912 -23.50 -23.08 19.88
C GLY A 912 -23.19 -22.14 18.71
N ALA A 913 -23.95 -21.05 18.56
CA ALA A 913 -23.59 -19.76 17.93
C ALA A 913 -24.76 -18.95 17.30
N ALA A 914 -25.93 -18.92 17.93
CA ALA A 914 -27.01 -18.00 17.55
C ALA A 914 -26.57 -16.51 17.48
N HIS A 915 -25.53 -16.13 18.23
CA HIS A 915 -25.01 -14.76 18.26
C HIS A 915 -24.53 -14.23 16.90
N HIS A 916 -23.98 -15.09 16.02
CA HIS A 916 -23.56 -14.69 14.67
C HIS A 916 -24.76 -14.39 13.78
N ALA A 917 -25.80 -15.24 13.83
CA ALA A 917 -27.04 -15.03 13.10
C ALA A 917 -27.79 -13.77 13.58
N VAL A 918 -27.85 -13.56 14.90
CA VAL A 918 -28.41 -12.33 15.51
C VAL A 918 -27.64 -11.09 15.04
N SER A 919 -26.31 -11.12 15.08
CA SER A 919 -25.48 -10.00 14.64
C SER A 919 -25.65 -9.72 13.15
N ALA A 920 -25.72 -10.76 12.32
CA ALA A 920 -25.93 -10.64 10.88
C ALA A 920 -27.33 -10.09 10.54
N LEU A 921 -28.40 -10.57 11.18
CA LEU A 921 -29.76 -10.07 10.98
C LEU A 921 -29.88 -8.60 11.39
N ALA A 922 -29.26 -8.22 12.51
CA ALA A 922 -29.22 -6.83 12.94
C ALA A 922 -28.40 -5.93 12.01
N GLN A 923 -27.32 -6.43 11.40
CA GLN A 923 -26.59 -5.70 10.35
C GLN A 923 -27.50 -5.38 9.16
N ILE A 924 -28.35 -6.33 8.73
CA ILE A 924 -29.34 -6.08 7.66
C ILE A 924 -30.36 -5.04 8.11
N ALA A 925 -30.89 -5.15 9.32
CA ALA A 925 -31.87 -4.20 9.85
C ALA A 925 -31.30 -2.77 9.99
N ALA A 926 -30.03 -2.64 10.38
CA ALA A 926 -29.32 -1.37 10.49
C ALA A 926 -28.78 -0.83 9.14
N SER A 927 -28.83 -1.63 8.08
CA SER A 927 -28.29 -1.25 6.77
C SER A 927 -29.15 -0.21 6.04
N THR A 928 -28.67 0.25 4.88
CA THR A 928 -29.41 1.13 3.99
C THR A 928 -30.38 0.44 3.03
N LEU A 929 -30.56 -0.87 3.19
CA LEU A 929 -31.49 -1.64 2.38
C LEU A 929 -32.94 -1.20 2.60
N PRO A 930 -33.77 -1.20 1.54
CA PRO A 930 -35.18 -0.84 1.64
C PRO A 930 -35.96 -1.88 2.46
N HIS A 931 -37.01 -1.42 3.14
CA HIS A 931 -38.05 -2.30 3.70
C HIS A 931 -38.75 -3.08 2.56
N PRO A 932 -39.15 -4.36 2.75
CA PRO A 932 -39.10 -5.13 4.00
C PRO A 932 -37.78 -5.82 4.30
N VAL A 933 -36.78 -5.78 3.41
CA VAL A 933 -35.52 -6.51 3.64
C VAL A 933 -34.70 -5.88 4.77
N GLY A 934 -34.49 -4.57 4.69
CA GLY A 934 -33.88 -3.77 5.75
C GLY A 934 -34.91 -3.22 6.75
N GLY A 935 -34.41 -2.63 7.84
CA GLY A 935 -35.24 -2.05 8.90
C GLY A 935 -35.89 -3.07 9.84
N ALA A 936 -36.68 -2.55 10.78
CA ALA A 936 -37.33 -3.34 11.85
C ALA A 936 -38.84 -3.06 11.98
N GLU A 937 -39.44 -2.39 10.99
CA GLU A 937 -40.88 -2.17 10.91
C GLU A 937 -41.65 -3.47 10.59
N PRO A 938 -42.96 -3.55 10.90
CA PRO A 938 -43.79 -4.71 10.57
C PRO A 938 -43.60 -5.19 9.13
N GLY A 939 -43.48 -6.50 8.96
CA GLY A 939 -43.17 -7.15 7.69
C GLY A 939 -41.69 -7.45 7.45
N SER A 940 -40.74 -6.80 8.16
CA SER A 940 -39.32 -7.12 8.00
C SER A 940 -38.95 -8.47 8.65
N PRO A 941 -37.91 -9.19 8.15
CA PRO A 941 -37.41 -10.40 8.79
C PRO A 941 -36.97 -10.16 10.24
N PHE A 942 -36.38 -8.99 10.53
CA PHE A 942 -36.00 -8.61 11.89
C PHE A 942 -37.22 -8.49 12.81
N HIS A 943 -38.27 -7.78 12.37
CA HIS A 943 -39.50 -7.61 13.15
C HIS A 943 -40.17 -8.96 13.43
N ARG A 944 -40.25 -9.84 12.42
CA ARG A 944 -40.83 -11.18 12.56
C ARG A 944 -40.04 -12.05 13.53
N ALA A 945 -38.71 -12.03 13.50
CA ALA A 945 -37.89 -12.74 14.50
C ALA A 945 -38.18 -12.26 15.93
N VAL A 946 -38.27 -10.94 16.14
CA VAL A 946 -38.58 -10.38 17.47
C VAL A 946 -39.99 -10.78 17.91
N ALA A 947 -40.98 -10.77 17.01
CA ALA A 947 -42.35 -11.17 17.32
C ALA A 947 -42.43 -12.64 17.74
N GLU A 948 -41.87 -13.55 16.93
CA GLU A 948 -41.87 -14.99 17.21
C GLU A 948 -41.20 -15.31 18.54
N LEU A 949 -40.03 -14.72 18.82
CA LEU A 949 -39.34 -14.93 20.09
C LEU A 949 -40.10 -14.33 21.29
N LEU A 950 -40.77 -13.18 21.11
CA LEU A 950 -41.58 -12.57 22.16
C LEU A 950 -42.80 -13.44 22.51
N ASP A 951 -43.44 -14.04 21.51
CA ASP A 951 -44.58 -14.91 21.73
C ASP A 951 -44.18 -16.13 22.57
N ILE A 952 -42.99 -16.71 22.32
CA ILE A 952 -42.43 -17.82 23.13
C ILE A 952 -42.15 -17.37 24.58
N VAL A 953 -41.53 -16.20 24.76
CA VAL A 953 -41.24 -15.66 26.11
C VAL A 953 -42.53 -15.38 26.89
N ARG A 954 -43.57 -14.88 26.23
CA ARG A 954 -44.87 -14.59 26.85
C ARG A 954 -45.66 -15.85 27.19
N ALA A 955 -45.53 -16.90 26.37
CA ALA A 955 -46.12 -18.20 26.66
C ALA A 955 -45.46 -18.86 27.89
N GLY A 956 -44.19 -18.55 28.17
CA GLY A 956 -43.45 -19.13 29.30
C GLY A 956 -43.06 -20.59 29.07
N GLU A 957 -43.10 -21.05 27.81
CA GLU A 957 -42.87 -22.44 27.39
C GLU A 957 -41.42 -22.69 26.94
N GLU A 958 -40.44 -22.01 27.55
CA GLU A 958 -39.01 -22.19 27.25
C GLU A 958 -38.26 -22.88 28.41
N PRO A 959 -37.20 -23.66 28.12
CA PRO A 959 -36.31 -24.19 29.14
C PRO A 959 -35.78 -23.09 30.08
N ASP A 960 -35.81 -23.33 31.39
CA ASP A 960 -35.37 -22.38 32.41
C ASP A 960 -34.29 -23.03 33.29
N ALA A 961 -33.06 -22.51 33.20
CA ALA A 961 -31.89 -23.02 33.90
C ALA A 961 -31.49 -24.50 33.62
N GLU A 962 -31.77 -25.05 32.42
CA GLU A 962 -31.22 -26.36 32.02
C GLU A 962 -29.72 -26.26 31.64
N PRO A 963 -28.91 -27.32 31.80
CA PRO A 963 -27.45 -27.28 31.62
C PRO A 963 -26.99 -26.72 30.27
N ASP A 964 -27.73 -27.02 29.21
CA ASP A 964 -27.40 -26.61 27.84
C ASP A 964 -28.45 -25.64 27.23
N LEU A 965 -29.54 -25.35 27.94
CA LEU A 965 -30.68 -24.55 27.48
C LEU A 965 -31.28 -23.72 28.62
N ASP A 966 -30.88 -22.45 28.71
CA ASP A 966 -31.43 -21.50 29.69
C ASP A 966 -32.03 -20.29 28.98
N ARG A 967 -33.36 -20.22 28.99
CA ARG A 967 -34.22 -19.18 28.38
C ARG A 967 -33.72 -18.72 26.99
N PRO A 968 -33.62 -19.64 26.02
CA PRO A 968 -32.99 -19.36 24.73
C PRO A 968 -33.68 -18.24 23.95
N ALA A 969 -35.02 -18.11 24.03
CA ALA A 969 -35.74 -17.05 23.33
C ALA A 969 -35.48 -15.68 23.97
N LEU A 970 -35.57 -15.60 25.30
CA LEU A 970 -35.26 -14.37 26.04
C LEU A 970 -33.82 -13.90 25.83
N ARG A 971 -32.85 -14.82 25.82
CA ARG A 971 -31.44 -14.49 25.57
C ARG A 971 -31.21 -13.95 24.16
N ARG A 972 -31.88 -14.50 23.14
CA ARG A 972 -31.80 -14.01 21.76
C ARG A 972 -32.43 -12.64 21.58
N LEU A 973 -33.57 -12.38 22.22
CA LEU A 973 -34.18 -11.04 22.25
C LEU A 973 -33.26 -10.00 22.89
N ARG A 974 -32.62 -10.34 24.02
CA ARG A 974 -31.62 -9.46 24.66
C ARG A 974 -30.43 -9.20 23.74
N GLN A 975 -29.96 -10.22 23.01
CA GLN A 975 -28.89 -10.06 22.03
C GLN A 975 -29.31 -9.16 20.87
N LEU A 976 -30.50 -9.35 20.28
CA LEU A 976 -31.03 -8.50 19.20
C LEU A 976 -31.15 -7.04 19.65
N ALA A 977 -31.70 -6.80 20.84
CA ALA A 977 -31.81 -5.46 21.42
C ALA A 977 -30.45 -4.83 21.75
N ALA A 978 -29.43 -5.64 22.04
CA ALA A 978 -28.07 -5.16 22.27
C ALA A 978 -27.33 -4.77 20.98
N GLN A 979 -27.83 -5.12 19.79
CA GLN A 979 -27.17 -4.80 18.51
C GLN A 979 -27.21 -3.31 18.17
N PRO A 980 -26.17 -2.77 17.51
CA PRO A 980 -26.06 -1.35 17.22
C PRO A 980 -26.97 -0.95 16.03
N LEU A 981 -28.28 -0.81 16.28
CA LEU A 981 -29.24 -0.20 15.34
C LEU A 981 -29.14 1.34 15.28
N GLY A 982 -28.16 1.92 15.97
CA GLY A 982 -28.09 3.33 16.34
C GLY A 982 -28.08 4.31 15.18
N ASP A 983 -27.56 3.90 14.03
CA ASP A 983 -27.48 4.71 12.81
C ASP A 983 -28.83 4.82 12.08
N ARG A 984 -29.88 4.09 12.53
CA ARG A 984 -31.22 4.07 11.93
C ARG A 984 -32.32 4.29 13.00
N PRO A 985 -32.70 5.55 13.29
CA PRO A 985 -33.69 5.89 14.31
C PRO A 985 -35.01 5.13 14.17
N ALA A 986 -35.54 5.01 12.94
CA ALA A 986 -36.80 4.31 12.67
C ALA A 986 -36.73 2.81 13.03
N ALA A 987 -35.63 2.13 12.69
CA ALA A 987 -35.46 0.71 13.04
C ALA A 987 -35.40 0.54 14.56
N ARG A 988 -34.66 1.40 15.26
CA ARG A 988 -34.61 1.41 16.72
C ARG A 988 -35.98 1.66 17.35
N GLU A 989 -36.74 2.62 16.84
CA GLU A 989 -38.09 2.97 17.32
C GLU A 989 -39.09 1.83 17.12
N ALA A 990 -39.03 1.12 15.99
CA ALA A 990 -39.85 -0.07 15.76
C ALA A 990 -39.59 -1.16 16.81
N VAL A 991 -38.32 -1.42 17.14
CA VAL A 991 -37.96 -2.38 18.21
C VAL A 991 -38.42 -1.89 19.57
N LEU A 992 -38.27 -0.60 19.88
CA LEU A 992 -38.76 -0.01 21.13
C LEU A 992 -40.26 -0.20 21.34
N ARG A 993 -41.06 0.00 20.28
CA ARG A 993 -42.50 -0.25 20.28
C ARG A 993 -42.80 -1.74 20.49
N GLN A 994 -42.05 -2.62 19.83
CA GLN A 994 -42.27 -4.06 19.89
C GLN A 994 -41.93 -4.67 21.26
N LEU A 995 -40.90 -4.14 21.93
CA LEU A 995 -40.52 -4.54 23.29
C LEU A 995 -41.37 -3.88 24.40
N ALA A 996 -42.32 -3.01 24.05
CA ALA A 996 -43.14 -2.32 25.03
C ALA A 996 -44.02 -3.31 25.80
N GLY A 997 -44.14 -3.10 27.11
CA GLY A 997 -44.99 -3.91 27.99
C GLY A 997 -44.40 -5.25 28.45
N GLU A 998 -43.20 -5.63 28.01
CA GLU A 998 -42.55 -6.89 28.44
C GLU A 998 -41.56 -6.66 29.62
N PRO A 999 -41.88 -7.05 30.87
CA PRO A 999 -41.05 -6.75 32.04
C PRO A 999 -39.64 -7.38 31.99
N LEU A 1000 -39.49 -8.56 31.37
CA LEU A 1000 -38.21 -9.29 31.30
C LEU A 1000 -37.18 -8.63 30.37
N LEU A 1001 -37.63 -7.70 29.51
CA LEU A 1001 -36.83 -6.97 28.53
C LEU A 1001 -36.68 -5.47 28.85
N ALA A 1002 -37.09 -5.04 30.05
CA ALA A 1002 -37.03 -3.65 30.45
C ALA A 1002 -35.61 -3.04 30.40
N GLU A 1003 -34.56 -3.75 30.83
CA GLU A 1003 -33.17 -3.28 30.69
C GLU A 1003 -32.77 -3.14 29.22
N ALA A 1004 -33.16 -4.10 28.37
CA ALA A 1004 -32.87 -4.06 26.94
C ALA A 1004 -33.55 -2.86 26.25
N ARG A 1005 -34.82 -2.59 26.60
CA ARG A 1005 -35.57 -1.42 26.14
C ARG A 1005 -34.93 -0.11 26.61
N VAL A 1006 -34.52 -0.01 27.87
CA VAL A 1006 -33.80 1.16 28.42
C VAL A 1006 -32.48 1.39 27.69
N ASN A 1007 -31.72 0.33 27.39
CA ASN A 1007 -30.48 0.46 26.61
C ASN A 1007 -30.71 0.98 25.19
N LEU A 1008 -31.80 0.59 24.55
CA LEU A 1008 -32.20 1.12 23.24
C LEU A 1008 -32.62 2.60 23.33
N LEU A 1009 -33.40 2.99 24.34
CA LEU A 1009 -33.77 4.39 24.59
C LEU A 1009 -32.53 5.25 24.86
N LEU A 1010 -31.57 4.75 25.66
CA LEU A 1010 -30.30 5.44 25.89
C LEU A 1010 -29.51 5.64 24.59
N ARG A 1011 -29.56 4.69 23.66
CA ARG A 1011 -28.94 4.83 22.32
C ARG A 1011 -29.65 5.86 21.45
N ALA A 1012 -30.94 6.13 21.70
CA ALA A 1012 -31.74 7.13 20.99
C ALA A 1012 -31.46 8.57 21.41
N VAL A 1013 -30.95 8.77 22.62
CA VAL A 1013 -30.38 10.05 23.03
C VAL A 1013 -29.14 10.31 22.16
N ASP A 1014 -29.18 11.38 21.38
CA ASP A 1014 -28.06 11.91 20.61
C ASP A 1014 -27.90 13.42 20.82
N LEU A 1015 -27.04 13.78 21.78
CA LEU A 1015 -26.70 15.16 22.09
C LEU A 1015 -25.83 15.84 21.01
N ARG A 1016 -25.37 15.08 20.00
CA ARG A 1016 -24.51 15.58 18.92
C ARG A 1016 -25.24 15.76 17.59
N ALA A 1017 -26.51 15.35 17.51
CA ALA A 1017 -27.37 15.55 16.33
C ALA A 1017 -27.70 17.03 16.11
N ASP A 1018 -28.14 17.38 14.89
CA ASP A 1018 -28.44 18.73 14.43
C ASP A 1018 -29.21 19.57 15.49
N PRO A 1019 -28.69 20.72 15.94
CA PRO A 1019 -29.33 21.58 16.93
C PRO A 1019 -30.66 22.20 16.48
N ALA A 1020 -31.07 22.02 15.22
CA ALA A 1020 -32.34 22.51 14.69
C ALA A 1020 -33.61 21.87 15.30
N ASP A 1021 -33.51 20.78 16.08
CA ASP A 1021 -34.66 20.12 16.73
C ASP A 1021 -34.40 19.71 18.20
N PRO A 1022 -34.33 20.69 19.13
CA PRO A 1022 -34.15 20.43 20.56
C PRO A 1022 -35.37 19.72 21.20
N ALA A 1023 -36.54 19.81 20.57
CA ALA A 1023 -37.75 19.15 21.05
C ALA A 1023 -37.62 17.62 20.98
N ARG A 1024 -37.01 17.10 19.91
CA ARG A 1024 -36.75 15.66 19.75
C ARG A 1024 -35.76 15.10 20.78
N GLN A 1025 -34.72 15.86 21.11
CA GLN A 1025 -33.75 15.46 22.16
C GLN A 1025 -34.42 15.40 23.54
N ARG A 1026 -35.22 16.43 23.86
CA ARG A 1026 -35.99 16.49 25.11
C ARG A 1026 -37.01 15.36 25.20
N ALA A 1027 -37.73 15.05 24.12
CA ALA A 1027 -38.67 13.94 24.05
C ALA A 1027 -37.99 12.58 24.31
N ALA A 1028 -36.84 12.31 23.70
CA ALA A 1028 -36.10 11.05 23.91
C ALA A 1028 -35.62 10.87 25.36
N LEU A 1029 -35.17 11.96 26.01
CA LEU A 1029 -34.78 11.93 27.42
C LEU A 1029 -35.99 11.72 28.35
N HIS A 1030 -37.13 12.36 28.07
CA HIS A 1030 -38.36 12.12 28.85
C HIS A 1030 -38.87 10.69 28.68
N GLU A 1031 -38.83 10.12 27.48
CA GLU A 1031 -39.22 8.72 27.25
C GLU A 1031 -38.31 7.75 28.01
N LEU A 1032 -37.00 8.02 28.05
CA LEU A 1032 -36.04 7.25 28.83
C LEU A 1032 -36.34 7.32 30.34
N VAL A 1033 -36.61 8.51 30.88
CA VAL A 1033 -37.00 8.69 32.29
C VAL A 1033 -38.31 7.97 32.59
N ALA A 1034 -39.30 8.07 31.72
CA ALA A 1034 -40.59 7.40 31.88
C ALA A 1034 -40.45 5.87 31.92
N ALA A 1035 -39.57 5.29 31.09
CA ALA A 1035 -39.29 3.85 31.07
C ALA A 1035 -38.57 3.33 32.34
N LEU A 1036 -38.00 4.23 33.14
CA LEU A 1036 -37.22 3.93 34.34
C LEU A 1036 -37.98 4.18 35.65
N ARG A 1037 -39.19 4.74 35.60
CA ARG A 1037 -40.02 5.03 36.78
C ARG A 1037 -40.16 3.79 37.66
N GLY A 1038 -39.77 3.91 38.92
CA GLY A 1038 -39.82 2.83 39.91
C GLY A 1038 -38.69 1.80 39.77
N ARG A 1039 -37.61 2.11 39.03
CA ARG A 1039 -36.43 1.25 38.83
C ARG A 1039 -35.11 2.00 39.15
N PRO A 1040 -34.89 2.45 40.40
CA PRO A 1040 -33.77 3.34 40.76
C PRO A 1040 -32.39 2.75 40.44
N GLY A 1041 -32.16 1.45 40.70
CA GLY A 1041 -30.89 0.80 40.38
C GLY A 1041 -30.54 0.78 38.89
N LEU A 1042 -31.55 0.58 38.02
CA LEU A 1042 -31.37 0.63 36.57
C LEU A 1042 -31.19 2.08 36.08
N ALA A 1043 -31.88 3.04 36.71
CA ALA A 1043 -31.72 4.47 36.41
C ALA A 1043 -30.27 4.93 36.68
N ARG A 1044 -29.70 4.57 37.85
CA ARG A 1044 -28.31 4.87 38.20
C ARG A 1044 -27.29 4.24 37.25
N ALA A 1045 -27.48 2.97 36.87
CA ALA A 1045 -26.61 2.30 35.91
C ALA A 1045 -26.67 2.97 34.52
N THR A 1046 -27.87 3.38 34.09
CA THR A 1046 -28.09 4.05 32.80
C THR A 1046 -27.49 5.45 32.77
N ALA A 1047 -27.64 6.22 33.86
CA ALA A 1047 -27.00 7.53 34.03
C ALA A 1047 -25.46 7.43 34.00
N SER A 1048 -24.88 6.39 34.60
CA SER A 1048 -23.44 6.10 34.49
C SER A 1048 -22.99 5.84 33.05
N ARG A 1049 -23.72 5.00 32.30
CA ARG A 1049 -23.44 4.72 30.86
C ARG A 1049 -23.53 5.99 30.02
N LEU A 1050 -24.50 6.87 30.29
CA LEU A 1050 -24.65 8.17 29.64
C LEU A 1050 -23.44 9.09 29.93
N THR A 1051 -22.96 9.08 31.18
CA THR A 1051 -21.77 9.84 31.59
C THR A 1051 -20.53 9.37 30.84
N THR A 1052 -20.31 8.06 30.71
CA THR A 1052 -19.19 7.50 29.94
C THR A 1052 -19.27 7.89 28.46
N ARG A 1053 -20.47 7.82 27.85
CA ARG A 1053 -20.69 8.09 26.42
C ARG A 1053 -20.43 9.54 26.02
N TYR A 1054 -20.79 10.50 26.87
CA TYR A 1054 -20.64 11.92 26.56
C TYR A 1054 -19.50 12.62 27.30
N GLY A 1055 -18.90 11.98 28.32
CA GLY A 1055 -17.77 12.54 29.05
C GLY A 1055 -16.45 12.52 28.27
N HIS A 1056 -16.41 11.89 27.09
CA HIS A 1056 -15.23 11.72 26.24
C HIS A 1056 -15.64 11.84 24.75
N GLY A 1057 -14.72 12.28 23.88
CA GLY A 1057 -14.93 12.41 22.43
C GLY A 1057 -15.03 13.86 21.93
N ASP A 1058 -15.72 14.05 20.80
CA ASP A 1058 -15.93 15.37 20.18
C ASP A 1058 -16.84 16.25 21.03
N LEU A 1059 -16.56 17.56 20.96
CA LEU A 1059 -17.35 18.62 21.60
C LEU A 1059 -18.79 18.61 21.07
N LEU A 1060 -19.73 19.04 21.92
CA LEU A 1060 -21.12 19.21 21.48
C LEU A 1060 -21.24 20.49 20.63
N PRO A 1061 -21.99 20.45 19.51
CA PRO A 1061 -22.23 21.63 18.67
C PRO A 1061 -23.00 22.75 19.40
N ASP A 1062 -23.94 22.40 20.26
CA ASP A 1062 -24.75 23.35 21.05
C ASP A 1062 -24.88 22.89 22.52
N PRO A 1063 -23.89 23.23 23.37
CA PRO A 1063 -23.96 22.92 24.79
C PRO A 1063 -25.04 23.72 25.54
N ALA A 1064 -25.54 24.83 24.99
CA ALA A 1064 -26.54 25.67 25.66
C ALA A 1064 -27.94 25.03 25.63
N SER A 1065 -28.34 24.48 24.49
CA SER A 1065 -29.59 23.69 24.37
C SER A 1065 -29.59 22.46 25.29
N VAL A 1066 -28.45 21.77 25.39
CA VAL A 1066 -28.30 20.62 26.30
C VAL A 1066 -28.38 21.04 27.76
N LEU A 1067 -27.81 22.20 28.13
CA LEU A 1067 -27.92 22.76 29.48
C LEU A 1067 -29.38 23.06 29.85
N GLU A 1068 -30.15 23.68 28.95
CA GLU A 1068 -31.58 23.97 29.18
C GLU A 1068 -32.38 22.69 29.43
N THR A 1069 -32.15 21.68 28.59
CA THR A 1069 -32.79 20.36 28.74
C THR A 1069 -32.39 19.68 30.05
N THR A 1070 -31.13 19.81 30.47
CA THR A 1070 -30.64 19.26 31.75
C THR A 1070 -31.25 19.97 32.96
N ARG A 1071 -31.46 21.30 32.89
CA ARG A 1071 -32.18 22.06 33.92
C ARG A 1071 -33.64 21.61 34.05
N GLY A 1072 -34.31 21.35 32.93
CA GLY A 1072 -35.66 20.79 32.92
C GLY A 1072 -35.76 19.45 33.67
N LEU A 1073 -34.79 18.55 33.45
CA LEU A 1073 -34.70 17.27 34.17
C LEU A 1073 -34.41 17.46 35.67
N ALA A 1074 -33.58 18.43 36.04
CA ALA A 1074 -33.29 18.74 37.44
C ALA A 1074 -34.52 19.32 38.18
N ALA A 1075 -35.39 20.04 37.48
CA ALA A 1075 -36.60 20.65 38.05
C ALA A 1075 -37.78 19.68 38.19
N ASP A 1076 -37.77 18.53 37.49
CA ASP A 1076 -38.80 17.49 37.56
C ASP A 1076 -38.92 16.86 38.98
N GLY A 1077 -37.83 16.88 39.76
CA GLY A 1077 -37.79 16.50 41.16
C GLY A 1077 -37.78 15.00 41.44
N THR A 1078 -38.01 14.15 40.43
CA THR A 1078 -37.92 12.68 40.57
C THR A 1078 -36.47 12.20 40.66
N ALA A 1079 -36.24 11.07 41.36
CA ALA A 1079 -34.91 10.48 41.50
C ALA A 1079 -34.30 10.11 40.14
N GLU A 1080 -35.10 9.56 39.23
CA GLU A 1080 -34.67 9.18 37.88
C GLU A 1080 -34.24 10.39 37.07
N ALA A 1081 -35.08 11.44 36.96
CA ALA A 1081 -34.75 12.64 36.21
C ALA A 1081 -33.52 13.37 36.77
N GLY A 1082 -33.42 13.46 38.10
CA GLY A 1082 -32.26 14.05 38.78
C GLY A 1082 -30.96 13.30 38.53
N LEU A 1083 -30.97 11.96 38.47
CA LEU A 1083 -29.79 11.15 38.17
C LEU A 1083 -29.27 11.39 36.73
N PHE A 1084 -30.18 11.53 35.76
CA PHE A 1084 -29.80 11.93 34.39
C PHE A 1084 -29.27 13.35 34.33
N ALA A 1085 -29.87 14.28 35.08
CA ALA A 1085 -29.40 15.65 35.17
C ALA A 1085 -27.97 15.73 35.74
N ALA A 1086 -27.67 14.93 36.77
CA ALA A 1086 -26.32 14.80 37.33
C ALA A 1086 -25.32 14.19 36.34
N ALA A 1087 -25.71 13.13 35.62
CA ALA A 1087 -24.87 12.49 34.60
C ALA A 1087 -24.52 13.43 33.44
N LEU A 1088 -25.51 14.14 32.88
CA LEU A 1088 -25.32 15.12 31.81
C LEU A 1088 -24.44 16.28 32.28
N THR A 1089 -24.70 16.80 33.49
CA THR A 1089 -23.90 17.86 34.09
C THR A 1089 -22.44 17.45 34.26
N ALA A 1090 -22.19 16.22 34.73
CA ALA A 1090 -20.84 15.69 34.88
C ALA A 1090 -20.16 15.43 33.53
N ALA A 1091 -20.88 14.90 32.54
CA ALA A 1091 -20.35 14.59 31.22
C ALA A 1091 -20.03 15.83 30.41
N VAL A 1092 -21.02 16.71 30.21
CA VAL A 1092 -20.87 17.93 29.41
C VAL A 1092 -20.02 18.96 30.13
N GLY A 1093 -20.17 19.07 31.45
CA GLY A 1093 -19.28 19.86 32.30
C GLY A 1093 -17.82 19.43 32.12
N ARG A 1094 -17.51 18.14 32.22
CA ARG A 1094 -16.14 17.64 31.96
C ARG A 1094 -15.70 17.88 30.51
N LEU A 1095 -16.56 17.59 29.54
CA LEU A 1095 -16.27 17.70 28.11
C LEU A 1095 -15.95 19.13 27.66
N HIS A 1096 -16.54 20.15 28.31
CA HIS A 1096 -16.37 21.58 28.02
C HIS A 1096 -15.59 22.35 29.11
N GLY A 1097 -14.94 21.66 30.05
CA GLY A 1097 -14.05 22.28 31.04
C GLY A 1097 -14.77 23.10 32.12
N TRP A 1098 -15.96 22.66 32.52
CA TRP A 1098 -16.80 23.21 33.60
C TRP A 1098 -17.11 24.71 33.49
N PRO A 1099 -17.82 25.16 32.42
CA PRO A 1099 -18.31 26.52 32.31
C PRO A 1099 -19.21 26.92 33.50
N ALA A 1100 -19.30 28.22 33.81
CA ALA A 1100 -20.06 28.71 34.98
C ALA A 1100 -21.50 28.19 35.06
N PRO A 1101 -22.31 28.18 33.97
CA PRO A 1101 -23.68 27.69 34.02
C PRO A 1101 -23.80 26.20 34.40
N TRP A 1102 -22.84 25.37 34.01
CA TRP A 1102 -22.79 23.95 34.38
C TRP A 1102 -22.37 23.74 35.85
N ARG A 1103 -21.50 24.61 36.37
CA ARG A 1103 -21.12 24.60 37.80
C ARG A 1103 -22.28 25.04 38.70
N GLU A 1104 -23.10 25.98 38.24
CA GLU A 1104 -24.33 26.38 38.94
C GLU A 1104 -25.32 25.23 39.03
N LEU A 1105 -25.62 24.58 37.90
CA LEU A 1105 -26.48 23.40 37.86
C LEU A 1105 -25.95 22.26 38.75
N LEU A 1106 -24.63 22.04 38.79
CA LEU A 1106 -24.04 21.05 39.69
C LEU A 1106 -24.30 21.37 41.18
N ARG A 1107 -24.25 22.66 41.57
CA ARG A 1107 -24.55 23.08 42.95
C ARG A 1107 -26.02 22.88 43.29
N GLU A 1108 -26.92 23.11 42.34
CA GLU A 1108 -28.35 22.83 42.49
C GLU A 1108 -28.59 21.34 42.70
N LEU A 1109 -27.99 20.47 41.87
CA LEU A 1109 -28.12 19.02 41.97
C LEU A 1109 -27.51 18.44 43.27
N ARG A 1110 -26.46 19.04 43.82
CA ARG A 1110 -25.93 18.66 45.14
C ARG A 1110 -26.88 18.98 46.30
N ARG A 1111 -27.88 19.84 46.08
CA ARG A 1111 -28.94 20.19 47.03
C ARG A 1111 -30.29 19.55 46.67
N HIS A 1112 -30.31 18.63 45.71
CA HIS A 1112 -31.53 17.95 45.26
C HIS A 1112 -32.22 17.20 46.42
N PRO A 1113 -33.56 17.13 46.50
CA PRO A 1113 -34.28 16.44 47.58
C PRO A 1113 -33.96 14.94 47.67
N GLU A 1114 -33.73 14.29 46.53
CA GLU A 1114 -33.37 12.87 46.45
C GLU A 1114 -31.90 12.58 46.80
N ALA A 1115 -31.66 11.63 47.70
CA ALA A 1115 -30.32 11.30 48.20
C ALA A 1115 -29.39 10.75 47.12
N GLU A 1116 -29.89 9.85 46.26
CA GLU A 1116 -29.08 9.24 45.20
C GLU A 1116 -28.58 10.27 44.18
N VAL A 1117 -29.37 11.32 43.91
CA VAL A 1117 -29.02 12.43 43.01
C VAL A 1117 -27.90 13.27 43.62
N ARG A 1118 -27.99 13.57 44.93
CA ARG A 1118 -26.92 14.29 45.63
C ARG A 1118 -25.62 13.51 45.57
N ASP A 1119 -25.64 12.21 45.86
CA ASP A 1119 -24.44 11.36 45.84
C ASP A 1119 -23.80 11.31 44.45
N ALA A 1120 -24.62 11.20 43.39
CA ALA A 1120 -24.14 11.25 42.00
C ALA A 1120 -23.52 12.62 41.67
N ALA A 1121 -24.14 13.72 42.11
CA ALA A 1121 -23.62 15.08 41.91
C ALA A 1121 -22.36 15.37 42.75
N PHE A 1122 -22.20 14.75 43.92
CA PHE A 1122 -20.96 14.82 44.71
C PHE A 1122 -19.84 13.98 44.12
N SER A 1123 -20.16 12.89 43.42
CA SER A 1123 -19.18 12.07 42.69
C SER A 1123 -18.57 12.81 41.49
N ALA A 1124 -19.24 13.83 40.97
CA ALA A 1124 -18.71 14.66 39.89
C ALA A 1124 -17.67 15.67 40.40
N THR A 1125 -16.45 15.57 39.89
CA THR A 1125 -15.34 16.48 40.21
C THR A 1125 -15.21 17.58 39.16
N THR A 1126 -15.09 18.83 39.63
CA THR A 1126 -14.81 19.99 38.77
C THR A 1126 -13.31 20.26 38.60
N GLN A 1127 -12.48 19.54 39.36
CA GLN A 1127 -11.02 19.54 39.23
C GLN A 1127 -10.63 18.54 38.12
N ALA A 1128 -9.68 18.95 37.29
CA ALA A 1128 -9.22 18.20 36.13
C ALA A 1128 -8.21 17.10 36.48
#